data_AF-A0A6V7WJQ6-F1
#
_entry.id   AF-A0A6V7WJQ6-F1
#
_cell.length_a   1.000
_cell.length_b   1.000
_cell.length_c   1.000
_cell.angle_alpha   90.00
_cell.angle_beta   90.00
_cell.angle_gamma   90.00
#
_symmetry.space_group_name_H-M   'P 1'
#
loop_
_entity.id
_entity.type
_entity.pdbx_description
1 polymer ?
#
loop_
_entity_poly.entity_id
_entity_poly.type
_entity_poly.pdbx_seq_one_letter_code
_entity_poly.pdbx_strand_id
1 'polypeptide(L)'
;MSTIVDSFGQTFPHVQFRENNHHRSPSNVQQLSTNLNGAVATINNGKLKSLTPPKMYELDNAPVVNEEYNGSAPTNSPTNKVPAATNGRSNNNGTNGVANAYAMDAFTRKKGLPWVLASQMFLIFILVFVIAFLLYKLYLFDEYNKEDSLNLQNINCIQPPTLELNSEMPETAPQKSFSGHFKKAAVVSDNVICSEIGRNVLLRGGNAVDAAISVSFCIGALNYPTAGLGGGFLMTYFRRFDGKCLAIDALGITPSLANNDTNPIENGYKSISVPGELHGLWTAYKRFGSGRITWNNLIMPTVHILNEETYFLIPSNDEYFREGQIIRNPQLAETLKKLALTNDPINLFYGNNGAIAKQIVEEFTQNGALITRKDLHSYRSVIDEQPFLNSYSDQKLVFCGSKSSSGYVKIQILLAILQKLYPDFENITSTNHEYWHKFIMAQNYINTELEELNSEDQLKFLLQNITQNKFIENIIQKFGSNSSTSEMPIKEEFLSKNEEDSDLGSSQINIVDSDGNTISVAHSINSPFGSLRRSPILGILWNNHLFNLNNHSTNNRQISPTSPIIVYDRESRKIKLAIGASGGTSLQTFSSLSHVLFQVLSNNKPLREAVNMPRLYKNHHGIAYESGLPKTLVENLNKKGFKLSKIDYSSSLSLNGILREGDATLSAVNDYRVEANNYPSGY
;
A
#
# COMPACT_ATOMS: atom_id res chain seq x y z
N MET A 1 68.90 -34.52 -2.14
CA MET A 1 69.16 -33.12 -2.55
C MET A 1 67.83 -32.50 -2.92
N SER A 2 67.22 -31.59 -2.18
CA SER A 2 67.48 -31.04 -0.83
C SER A 2 66.12 -30.50 -0.33
N THR A 3 65.41 -31.23 0.55
CA THR A 3 65.28 -30.96 2.01
C THR A 3 64.46 -29.70 2.37
N ILE A 4 63.49 -29.69 3.31
CA ILE A 4 62.82 -30.74 4.14
C ILE A 4 61.65 -30.07 4.94
N VAL A 5 60.55 -30.79 5.31
CA VAL A 5 59.74 -30.65 6.58
C VAL A 5 58.96 -29.33 6.85
N ASP A 6 57.73 -29.26 7.42
CA ASP A 6 56.79 -30.28 7.95
C ASP A 6 55.30 -29.82 8.00
N SER A 7 54.38 -30.81 7.86
CA SER A 7 53.13 -31.11 8.62
C SER A 7 52.05 -30.01 8.89
N PHE A 8 50.72 -30.19 8.86
CA PHE A 8 49.71 -31.27 8.64
C PHE A 8 48.42 -30.62 8.04
N GLY A 9 47.35 -31.28 7.57
CA GLY A 9 47.08 -32.71 7.31
C GLY A 9 45.58 -33.10 7.47
N GLN A 10 44.93 -33.57 6.39
CA GLN A 10 43.59 -34.24 6.31
C GLN A 10 42.32 -33.39 6.59
N THR A 11 41.14 -33.54 5.93
CA THR A 11 40.69 -34.32 4.73
C THR A 11 39.32 -33.80 4.26
N PHE A 12 39.09 -33.66 2.94
CA PHE A 12 38.01 -34.25 2.10
C PHE A 12 38.02 -33.61 0.69
N PRO A 13 37.67 -34.32 -0.41
CA PRO A 13 38.09 -33.94 -1.77
C PRO A 13 37.02 -33.26 -2.65
N HIS A 14 37.51 -32.51 -3.65
CA HIS A 14 36.74 -31.99 -4.78
C HIS A 14 36.25 -33.09 -5.74
N VAL A 15 35.17 -32.80 -6.49
CA VAL A 15 35.07 -33.14 -7.92
C VAL A 15 34.60 -31.90 -8.69
N GLN A 16 35.25 -31.60 -9.82
CA GLN A 16 34.94 -30.44 -10.68
C GLN A 16 33.81 -30.76 -11.66
N PHE A 17 33.01 -29.75 -12.00
CA PHE A 17 32.14 -29.81 -13.17
C PHE A 17 32.96 -29.75 -14.47
N ARG A 18 32.56 -30.56 -15.45
CA ARG A 18 33.03 -30.49 -16.84
C ARG A 18 31.84 -30.16 -17.73
N GLU A 19 31.96 -29.11 -18.53
CA GLU A 19 31.00 -28.80 -19.59
C GLU A 19 31.02 -29.90 -20.67
N ASN A 20 29.87 -30.13 -21.29
CA ASN A 20 29.79 -30.79 -22.60
C ASN A 20 28.55 -30.29 -23.35
N ASN A 21 28.78 -29.54 -24.43
CA ASN A 21 27.75 -29.15 -25.39
C ASN A 21 27.34 -30.34 -26.26
N HIS A 22 26.04 -30.62 -26.38
CA HIS A 22 25.48 -31.20 -27.62
C HIS A 22 23.99 -30.88 -27.80
N HIS A 23 23.64 -30.40 -29.00
CA HIS A 23 22.26 -30.21 -29.43
C HIS A 23 21.50 -31.54 -29.52
N ARG A 24 20.22 -31.54 -29.10
CA ARG A 24 19.13 -32.34 -29.69
C ARG A 24 17.78 -31.65 -29.45
N SER A 25 16.84 -31.90 -30.36
CA SER A 25 15.55 -31.20 -30.51
C SER A 25 14.48 -31.64 -29.48
N PRO A 26 13.48 -30.79 -29.18
CA PRO A 26 12.42 -31.11 -28.23
C PRO A 26 11.25 -31.86 -28.89
N SER A 27 11.02 -33.10 -28.48
CA SER A 27 9.77 -33.81 -28.68
C SER A 27 9.61 -34.87 -27.59
N ASN A 28 8.89 -34.52 -26.51
CA ASN A 28 8.18 -35.39 -25.55
C ASN A 28 7.93 -34.66 -24.21
N VAL A 29 7.00 -33.70 -24.20
CA VAL A 29 6.36 -33.21 -22.96
C VAL A 29 4.86 -33.10 -23.21
N GLN A 30 4.21 -34.26 -23.40
CA GLN A 30 2.76 -34.34 -23.55
C GLN A 30 2.20 -35.69 -23.03
N GLN A 31 2.62 -36.09 -21.83
CA GLN A 31 2.06 -37.27 -21.15
C GLN A 31 2.32 -37.23 -19.63
N LEU A 32 1.64 -36.31 -18.91
CA LEU A 32 1.62 -36.31 -17.43
C LEU A 32 0.37 -35.63 -16.82
N SER A 33 -0.69 -35.41 -17.60
CA SER A 33 -1.92 -34.71 -17.19
C SER A 33 -3.17 -35.60 -17.18
N THR A 34 -3.04 -36.89 -16.87
CA THR A 34 -4.15 -37.82 -16.63
C THR A 34 -3.77 -38.88 -15.60
N ASN A 35 -3.93 -38.58 -14.30
CA ASN A 35 -4.16 -39.53 -13.20
C ASN A 35 -4.22 -38.81 -11.83
N LEU A 36 -5.26 -38.00 -11.59
CA LEU A 36 -5.58 -37.44 -10.27
C LEU A 36 -7.08 -37.52 -9.93
N ASN A 37 -7.75 -38.58 -10.41
CA ASN A 37 -9.09 -38.98 -9.98
C ASN A 37 -9.01 -40.35 -9.31
N GLY A 38 -8.90 -40.40 -7.98
CA GLY A 38 -8.94 -41.67 -7.24
C GLY A 38 -8.08 -41.74 -5.97
N ALA A 39 -8.34 -40.89 -4.98
CA ALA A 39 -7.81 -41.05 -3.63
C ALA A 39 -8.78 -40.49 -2.56
N VAL A 40 -9.86 -41.22 -2.30
CA VAL A 40 -10.73 -40.95 -1.13
C VAL A 40 -9.98 -41.41 0.12
N ALA A 41 -9.48 -40.46 0.90
CA ALA A 41 -8.82 -40.73 2.18
C ALA A 41 -9.80 -40.51 3.34
N THR A 42 -10.26 -41.61 3.94
CA THR A 42 -11.14 -41.60 5.12
C THR A 42 -10.38 -41.08 6.34
N ILE A 43 -10.82 -39.97 6.94
CA ILE A 43 -10.25 -39.44 8.20
C ILE A 43 -11.24 -39.65 9.34
N ASN A 44 -10.78 -40.36 10.37
CA ASN A 44 -11.58 -40.70 11.55
C ASN A 44 -11.82 -39.51 12.49
N ASN A 45 -12.95 -39.56 13.20
CA ASN A 45 -13.44 -38.58 14.17
C ASN A 45 -12.37 -38.05 15.15
N GLY A 46 -12.03 -36.77 15.03
CA GLY A 46 -11.30 -35.99 16.04
C GLY A 46 -12.01 -34.67 16.32
N LYS A 47 -12.56 -34.50 17.54
CA LYS A 47 -13.28 -33.26 17.92
C LYS A 47 -12.32 -32.07 17.99
N LEU A 48 -12.46 -31.12 17.07
CA LEU A 48 -11.93 -29.77 17.24
C LEU A 48 -12.65 -29.07 18.40
N LYS A 49 -11.88 -28.49 19.33
CA LYS A 49 -12.41 -27.60 20.38
C LYS A 49 -12.76 -26.26 19.74
N SER A 50 -13.89 -25.67 20.12
CA SER A 50 -14.23 -24.31 19.72
C SER A 50 -13.18 -23.32 20.26
N LEU A 51 -12.61 -22.52 19.36
CA LEU A 51 -11.78 -21.39 19.73
C LEU A 51 -12.71 -20.24 20.17
N THR A 52 -12.73 -19.94 21.46
CA THR A 52 -13.33 -18.69 21.96
C THR A 52 -12.54 -17.49 21.47
N PRO A 53 -13.17 -16.37 21.10
CA PRO A 53 -12.46 -15.16 20.71
C PRO A 53 -11.59 -14.64 21.87
N PRO A 54 -10.39 -14.10 21.59
CA PRO A 54 -9.53 -13.54 22.63
C PRO A 54 -10.17 -12.31 23.26
N LYS A 55 -9.89 -12.08 24.55
CA LYS A 55 -10.28 -10.85 25.25
C LYS A 55 -9.51 -9.65 24.70
N MET A 56 -10.12 -8.46 24.74
CA MET A 56 -9.38 -7.21 24.62
C MET A 56 -8.33 -7.11 25.74
N TYR A 57 -7.15 -6.62 25.41
CA TYR A 57 -6.09 -6.30 26.37
C TYR A 57 -5.55 -4.90 26.13
N GLU A 58 -5.49 -4.13 27.21
CA GLU A 58 -4.80 -2.85 27.28
C GLU A 58 -3.29 -3.10 27.44
N LEU A 59 -2.47 -2.21 26.87
CA LEU A 59 -1.01 -2.33 26.92
C LEU A 59 -0.44 -1.53 28.10
N ASP A 60 0.09 -2.25 29.09
CA ASP A 60 0.80 -1.67 30.23
C ASP A 60 2.07 -0.90 29.81
N ASN A 61 2.38 0.15 30.56
CA ASN A 61 3.47 1.09 30.26
C ASN A 61 4.86 0.49 30.58
N ALA A 62 5.76 0.51 29.60
CA ALA A 62 7.19 0.25 29.80
C ALA A 62 7.97 1.53 30.18
N PRO A 63 9.05 1.45 30.98
CA PRO A 63 9.63 2.60 31.67
C PRO A 63 10.54 3.48 30.80
N VAL A 64 10.53 4.79 31.09
CA VAL A 64 11.42 5.79 30.49
C VAL A 64 12.75 5.86 31.25
N VAL A 65 13.86 5.75 30.54
CA VAL A 65 15.21 6.04 31.06
C VAL A 65 15.61 7.45 30.60
N ASN A 66 15.97 8.32 31.54
CA ASN A 66 16.50 9.65 31.25
C ASN A 66 18.03 9.63 31.32
N GLU A 67 18.71 10.07 30.27
CA GLU A 67 20.13 10.48 30.33
C GLU A 67 20.25 11.98 30.06
N GLU A 68 21.14 12.64 30.81
CA GLU A 68 21.31 14.09 30.81
C GLU A 68 22.18 14.57 29.64
N TYR A 69 21.80 15.71 29.04
CA TYR A 69 22.59 16.35 27.98
C TYR A 69 23.21 17.66 28.47
N ASN A 70 24.52 17.67 28.69
CA ASN A 70 25.29 18.88 28.96
C ASN A 70 25.66 19.58 27.64
N GLY A 71 25.22 20.83 27.46
CA GLY A 71 25.50 21.63 26.26
C GLY A 71 26.64 22.63 26.44
N SER A 72 27.75 22.43 25.73
CA SER A 72 28.84 23.41 25.58
C SER A 72 28.81 24.03 24.18
N ALA A 73 28.79 25.36 24.11
CA ALA A 73 28.74 26.11 22.85
C ALA A 73 30.14 26.61 22.42
N PRO A 74 30.50 26.53 21.12
CA PRO A 74 31.77 27.04 20.63
C PRO A 74 31.70 28.51 20.18
N THR A 75 32.81 29.22 20.38
CA THR A 75 33.03 30.61 19.96
C THR A 75 33.53 30.73 18.52
N ASN A 76 33.21 31.82 17.82
CA ASN A 76 34.12 32.44 16.85
C ASN A 76 33.82 33.95 16.67
N SER A 77 34.87 34.70 16.33
CA SER A 77 34.96 36.17 16.31
C SER A 77 35.34 36.68 14.89
N PRO A 78 35.82 37.93 14.65
CA PRO A 78 35.58 39.24 15.29
C PRO A 78 35.17 40.33 14.25
N THR A 79 34.98 41.59 14.66
CA THR A 79 35.43 42.76 13.87
C THR A 79 35.53 44.05 14.70
N ASN A 80 36.48 44.92 14.33
CA ASN A 80 36.88 46.12 15.08
C ASN A 80 36.07 47.38 14.73
N LYS A 81 35.87 48.30 15.69
CA LYS A 81 36.57 49.62 15.74
C LYS A 81 36.02 50.58 16.82
N VAL A 82 36.95 51.28 17.48
CA VAL A 82 36.80 52.45 18.38
C VAL A 82 37.89 53.42 17.90
N PRO A 83 37.64 54.75 17.71
CA PRO A 83 37.69 55.76 18.79
C PRO A 83 36.65 56.91 18.60
N ALA A 84 36.52 57.95 19.43
CA ALA A 84 37.38 58.51 20.48
C ALA A 84 36.57 59.27 21.57
N ALA A 85 37.19 59.53 22.73
CA ALA A 85 37.46 60.85 23.36
C ALA A 85 36.42 62.02 23.21
N THR A 86 36.15 62.91 24.18
CA THR A 86 36.76 63.22 25.49
C THR A 86 35.91 64.26 26.28
N ASN A 87 36.12 64.36 27.61
CA ASN A 87 35.84 65.51 28.51
C ASN A 87 34.36 65.91 28.76
N GLY A 88 33.94 66.32 29.97
CA GLY A 88 34.62 66.32 31.28
C GLY A 88 34.00 67.30 32.31
N ARG A 89 34.25 67.05 33.61
CA ARG A 89 33.96 67.89 34.82
C ARG A 89 32.50 68.08 35.27
N SER A 90 32.20 68.34 36.57
CA SER A 90 32.89 68.02 37.84
C SER A 90 31.99 68.37 39.06
N ASN A 91 32.49 68.09 40.27
CA ASN A 91 32.08 68.55 41.62
C ASN A 91 31.32 67.48 42.45
N ASN A 92 31.63 67.25 43.73
CA ASN A 92 32.61 67.93 44.60
C ASN A 92 33.16 67.03 45.73
N ASN A 93 34.41 67.33 46.11
CA ASN A 93 35.07 67.20 47.43
C ASN A 93 35.01 65.89 48.24
N GLY A 94 36.17 65.49 48.75
CA GLY A 94 36.32 64.56 49.87
C GLY A 94 37.41 65.03 50.84
N THR A 95 37.67 64.22 51.88
CA THR A 95 38.88 64.21 52.72
C THR A 95 38.83 62.89 53.53
N ASN A 96 39.78 61.97 53.32
CA ASN A 96 41.02 61.79 54.08
C ASN A 96 40.85 61.33 55.54
N GLY A 97 41.32 60.11 55.84
CA GLY A 97 41.45 59.56 57.20
C GLY A 97 41.96 58.11 57.16
N VAL A 98 43.18 57.88 57.63
CA VAL A 98 43.87 56.57 57.59
C VAL A 98 43.84 55.89 58.96
N ALA A 99 43.89 54.55 58.97
CA ALA A 99 44.50 53.66 59.98
C ALA A 99 43.58 52.62 60.65
N ASN A 100 43.90 51.36 60.33
CA ASN A 100 44.02 50.18 61.18
C ASN A 100 42.94 49.78 62.21
N ALA A 101 42.50 48.54 62.00
CA ALA A 101 41.95 47.62 62.98
C ALA A 101 42.65 47.61 64.37
N TYR A 102 41.89 47.32 65.43
CA TYR A 102 41.96 46.01 66.10
C TYR A 102 40.74 45.78 67.03
N ALA A 103 40.44 44.50 67.24
CA ALA A 103 39.44 43.86 68.10
C ALA A 103 38.79 44.65 69.26
N MET A 104 37.49 44.41 69.46
CA MET A 104 37.03 43.89 70.76
C MET A 104 35.76 43.03 70.64
N ASP A 105 35.68 42.02 71.51
CA ASP A 105 34.63 40.99 71.56
C ASP A 105 33.54 41.33 72.61
N ALA A 106 32.44 40.59 72.60
CA ALA A 106 31.39 40.46 73.62
C ALA A 106 30.51 41.69 73.95
N PHE A 107 29.27 41.72 73.39
CA PHE A 107 28.07 41.41 74.21
C PHE A 107 26.79 41.08 73.39
N THR A 108 26.53 39.79 73.27
CA THR A 108 25.25 39.06 73.13
C THR A 108 23.87 39.77 72.88
N ARG A 109 23.14 39.17 71.91
CA ARG A 109 21.69 38.81 71.92
C ARG A 109 20.60 39.91 71.84
N LYS A 110 19.87 39.91 70.71
CA LYS A 110 18.51 39.29 70.60
C LYS A 110 17.98 39.29 69.14
N LYS A 111 17.01 38.40 68.85
CA LYS A 111 16.24 38.24 67.58
C LYS A 111 16.88 37.46 66.40
N GLY A 112 17.56 36.34 66.68
CA GLY A 112 17.88 35.32 65.64
C GLY A 112 16.79 34.24 65.42
N LEU A 113 15.80 34.15 66.30
CA LEU A 113 14.79 33.08 66.29
C LEU A 113 13.73 33.13 65.17
N PRO A 114 13.19 34.30 64.74
CA PRO A 114 12.06 34.30 63.80
C PRO A 114 12.43 33.86 62.38
N TRP A 115 13.67 34.10 61.94
CA TRP A 115 14.12 33.71 60.58
C TRP A 115 14.34 32.20 60.43
N VAL A 116 14.84 31.53 61.47
CA VAL A 116 15.00 30.06 61.46
C VAL A 116 13.64 29.36 61.51
N LEU A 117 12.70 29.90 62.30
CA LEU A 117 11.32 29.39 62.31
C LEU A 117 10.63 29.65 60.96
N ALA A 118 10.81 30.82 60.34
CA ALA A 118 10.24 31.12 59.03
C ALA A 118 10.78 30.19 57.92
N SER A 119 12.09 29.89 57.90
CA SER A 119 12.65 28.97 56.89
C SER A 119 12.19 27.52 57.11
N GLN A 120 12.05 27.08 58.36
CA GLN A 120 11.48 25.76 58.67
C GLN A 120 9.99 25.68 58.29
N MET A 121 9.19 26.72 58.58
CA MET A 121 7.79 26.78 58.14
C MET A 121 7.65 26.78 56.62
N PHE A 122 8.55 27.46 55.89
CA PHE A 122 8.56 27.46 54.43
C PHE A 122 8.91 26.08 53.84
N LEU A 123 9.90 25.37 54.41
CA LEU A 123 10.22 23.99 54.03
C LEU A 123 9.06 23.01 54.33
N ILE A 124 8.39 23.16 55.47
CA ILE A 124 7.19 22.38 55.82
C ILE A 124 6.07 22.68 54.82
N PHE A 125 5.87 23.95 54.43
CA PHE A 125 4.86 24.32 53.44
C PHE A 125 5.12 23.69 52.06
N ILE A 126 6.38 23.69 51.60
CA ILE A 126 6.79 23.00 50.36
C ILE A 126 6.52 21.49 50.47
N LEU A 127 6.90 20.86 51.59
CA LEU A 127 6.68 19.44 51.81
C LEU A 127 5.19 19.07 51.79
N VAL A 128 4.35 19.86 52.47
CA VAL A 128 2.88 19.70 52.46
C VAL A 128 2.32 19.88 51.04
N PHE A 129 2.83 20.84 50.27
CA PHE A 129 2.39 21.07 48.89
C PHE A 129 2.77 19.90 47.96
N VAL A 130 3.97 19.35 48.10
CA VAL A 130 4.41 18.16 47.34
C VAL A 130 3.58 16.93 47.71
N ILE A 131 3.31 16.71 48.99
CA ILE A 131 2.44 15.61 49.45
C ILE A 131 1.01 15.80 48.94
N ALA A 132 0.44 17.01 49.01
CA ALA A 132 -0.88 17.31 48.47
C ALA A 132 -0.95 17.10 46.95
N PHE A 133 0.09 17.46 46.20
CA PHE A 133 0.18 17.22 44.76
C PHE A 133 0.27 15.73 44.41
N LEU A 134 1.03 14.94 45.19
CA LEU A 134 1.11 13.48 45.04
C LEU A 134 -0.23 12.80 45.39
N LEU A 135 -0.90 13.24 46.46
CA LEU A 135 -2.24 12.76 46.82
C LEU A 135 -3.28 13.15 45.77
N TYR A 136 -3.19 14.34 45.17
CA TYR A 136 -4.05 14.76 44.06
C TYR A 136 -3.79 13.94 42.78
N LYS A 137 -2.53 13.60 42.49
CA LYS A 137 -2.17 12.66 41.42
C LYS A 137 -2.74 11.26 41.65
N LEU A 138 -2.69 10.75 42.88
CA LEU A 138 -3.29 9.48 43.27
C LEU A 138 -4.83 9.52 43.22
N TYR A 139 -5.45 10.63 43.62
CA TYR A 139 -6.88 10.85 43.51
C TYR A 139 -7.34 10.83 42.05
N LEU A 140 -6.67 11.58 41.16
CA LEU A 140 -6.98 11.56 39.73
C LEU A 140 -6.75 10.19 39.09
N PHE A 141 -5.78 9.40 39.58
CA PHE A 141 -5.56 8.03 39.11
C PHE A 141 -6.69 7.08 39.55
N ASP A 142 -7.18 7.21 40.78
CA ASP A 142 -8.33 6.44 41.30
C ASP A 142 -9.66 6.86 40.65
N GLU A 143 -9.83 8.14 40.32
CA GLU A 143 -11.00 8.67 39.62
C GLU A 143 -11.01 8.22 38.14
N TYR A 144 -9.85 8.24 37.46
CA TYR A 144 -9.68 7.67 36.12
C TYR A 144 -10.03 6.17 36.07
N ASN A 145 -9.52 5.37 37.01
CA ASN A 145 -9.82 3.93 37.11
C ASN A 145 -11.31 3.64 37.46
N LYS A 146 -12.04 4.62 38.01
CA LYS A 146 -13.48 4.50 38.27
C LYS A 146 -14.34 4.78 37.05
N GLU A 147 -13.92 5.64 36.12
CA GLU A 147 -14.66 5.86 34.87
C GLU A 147 -14.60 4.65 33.91
N ASP A 148 -13.44 3.98 33.79
CA ASP A 148 -13.33 2.77 32.96
C ASP A 148 -14.11 1.58 33.53
N SER A 149 -14.09 1.39 34.86
CA SER A 149 -14.81 0.27 35.49
C SER A 149 -16.34 0.40 35.46
N LEU A 150 -16.89 1.62 35.32
CA LEU A 150 -18.33 1.86 35.20
C LEU A 150 -18.89 1.77 33.77
N ASN A 151 -18.05 1.92 32.73
CA ASN A 151 -18.50 1.81 31.33
C ASN A 151 -18.37 0.41 30.72
N LEU A 152 -17.48 -0.45 31.24
CA LEU A 152 -17.28 -1.81 30.71
C LEU A 152 -18.42 -2.80 31.03
N GLN A 153 -19.33 -2.51 31.96
CA GLN A 153 -20.37 -3.47 32.39
C GLN A 153 -21.69 -3.41 31.60
N ASN A 154 -21.93 -2.39 30.76
CA ASN A 154 -23.20 -2.23 30.03
C ASN A 154 -23.08 -2.26 28.50
N ILE A 155 -21.89 -2.54 27.94
CA ILE A 155 -21.75 -2.84 26.52
C ILE A 155 -22.16 -4.30 26.30
N ASN A 156 -23.45 -4.52 26.09
CA ASN A 156 -23.94 -5.77 25.51
C ASN A 156 -23.43 -5.87 24.07
N CYS A 157 -22.24 -6.45 23.90
CA CYS A 157 -21.73 -6.86 22.60
C CYS A 157 -22.76 -7.76 21.93
N ILE A 158 -23.35 -7.29 20.83
CA ILE A 158 -24.15 -8.14 19.95
C ILE A 158 -23.22 -9.25 19.48
N GLN A 159 -23.48 -10.49 19.93
CA GLN A 159 -22.66 -11.62 19.53
C GLN A 159 -22.71 -11.75 18.01
N PRO A 160 -21.56 -11.94 17.32
CA PRO A 160 -21.59 -12.28 15.90
C PRO A 160 -22.39 -13.58 15.74
N PRO A 161 -23.26 -13.70 14.72
CA PRO A 161 -24.04 -14.91 14.53
C PRO A 161 -23.13 -16.12 14.41
N THR A 162 -23.30 -17.11 15.28
CA THR A 162 -22.63 -18.40 15.18
C THR A 162 -23.15 -19.13 13.96
N LEU A 163 -22.42 -19.04 12.85
CA LEU A 163 -22.63 -19.89 11.69
C LEU A 163 -22.16 -21.31 12.04
N GLU A 164 -23.11 -22.22 12.22
CA GLU A 164 -22.82 -23.65 12.26
C GLU A 164 -22.25 -24.07 10.90
N LEU A 165 -21.00 -24.54 10.91
CA LEU A 165 -20.30 -24.97 9.71
C LEU A 165 -20.83 -26.36 9.28
N ASN A 166 -21.97 -26.37 8.61
CA ASN A 166 -22.55 -27.59 8.05
C ASN A 166 -21.61 -28.19 7.00
N SER A 167 -21.08 -29.37 7.30
CA SER A 167 -19.98 -30.02 6.57
C SER A 167 -20.39 -30.73 5.27
N GLU A 168 -21.43 -30.23 4.61
CA GLU A 168 -21.88 -30.66 3.27
C GLU A 168 -22.17 -29.41 2.45
N MET A 169 -21.16 -28.91 1.72
CA MET A 169 -21.34 -27.82 0.77
C MET A 169 -22.18 -28.30 -0.42
N PRO A 170 -23.38 -27.72 -0.67
CA PRO A 170 -24.11 -28.00 -1.89
C PRO A 170 -23.38 -27.35 -3.07
N GLU A 171 -23.19 -28.13 -4.13
CA GLU A 171 -22.83 -27.60 -5.44
C GLU A 171 -24.04 -26.83 -6.00
N THR A 172 -24.25 -25.55 -5.59
CA THR A 172 -25.01 -24.47 -6.29
C THR A 172 -25.30 -23.22 -5.43
N ALA A 173 -24.39 -22.23 -5.45
CA ALA A 173 -24.70 -20.79 -5.42
C ALA A 173 -23.40 -19.99 -5.65
N PRO A 174 -23.40 -18.87 -6.40
CA PRO A 174 -22.26 -17.95 -6.37
C PRO A 174 -22.14 -17.35 -4.97
N GLN A 175 -20.96 -17.50 -4.34
CA GLN A 175 -20.64 -16.79 -3.12
C GLN A 175 -20.79 -15.28 -3.37
N LYS A 176 -21.33 -14.53 -2.40
CA LYS A 176 -21.62 -13.10 -2.57
C LYS A 176 -20.55 -12.27 -1.87
N SER A 177 -19.94 -11.32 -2.58
CA SER A 177 -18.92 -10.39 -2.08
C SER A 177 -19.22 -9.88 -0.68
N PHE A 178 -18.22 -9.78 0.20
CA PHE A 178 -18.41 -9.22 1.53
C PHE A 178 -18.69 -7.71 1.42
N SER A 179 -19.60 -7.20 2.26
CA SER A 179 -20.03 -5.81 2.20
C SER A 179 -20.36 -5.26 3.58
N GLY A 180 -19.94 -4.02 3.85
CA GLY A 180 -20.24 -3.29 5.08
C GLY A 180 -20.86 -1.92 4.78
N HIS A 181 -21.84 -1.52 5.59
CA HIS A 181 -22.47 -0.19 5.50
C HIS A 181 -22.09 0.64 6.72
N PHE A 182 -21.46 1.79 6.48
CA PHE A 182 -20.90 2.68 7.51
C PHE A 182 -21.44 4.10 7.35
N LYS A 183 -21.39 4.92 8.42
CA LYS A 183 -22.00 6.26 8.41
C LYS A 183 -20.98 7.41 8.33
N LYS A 184 -19.82 7.22 8.96
CA LYS A 184 -18.77 8.24 9.05
C LYS A 184 -17.56 7.85 8.23
N ALA A 185 -17.03 6.65 8.43
CA ALA A 185 -15.76 6.22 7.84
C ALA A 185 -15.81 4.77 7.37
N ALA A 186 -15.05 4.47 6.32
CA ALA A 186 -14.94 3.13 5.75
C ALA A 186 -13.51 2.86 5.26
N VAL A 187 -13.05 1.62 5.44
CA VAL A 187 -11.75 1.08 5.07
C VAL A 187 -11.97 -0.28 4.44
N VAL A 188 -11.40 -0.51 3.27
CA VAL A 188 -11.36 -1.83 2.64
C VAL A 188 -9.98 -2.06 1.99
N SER A 189 -9.47 -3.27 2.17
CA SER A 189 -8.20 -3.76 1.64
C SER A 189 -8.27 -5.26 1.43
N ASP A 190 -7.32 -5.86 0.70
CA ASP A 190 -7.26 -7.30 0.40
C ASP A 190 -6.92 -8.20 1.61
N ASN A 191 -7.07 -7.67 2.82
CA ASN A 191 -6.83 -8.33 4.09
C ASN A 191 -7.63 -7.61 5.18
N VAL A 192 -8.44 -8.34 5.94
CA VAL A 192 -9.26 -7.70 6.97
C VAL A 192 -8.49 -7.15 8.15
N ILE A 193 -7.41 -7.81 8.59
CA ILE A 193 -6.61 -7.35 9.73
C ILE A 193 -6.07 -5.95 9.42
N CYS A 194 -5.63 -5.73 8.17
CA CYS A 194 -5.20 -4.42 7.71
C CYS A 194 -6.36 -3.40 7.63
N SER A 195 -7.56 -3.82 7.21
CA SER A 195 -8.75 -2.96 7.26
C SER A 195 -9.15 -2.55 8.68
N GLU A 196 -9.03 -3.46 9.65
CA GLU A 196 -9.27 -3.16 11.07
C GLU A 196 -8.23 -2.20 11.66
N ILE A 197 -6.95 -2.36 11.32
CA ILE A 197 -5.90 -1.41 11.69
C ILE A 197 -6.24 -0.01 11.16
N GLY A 198 -6.61 0.10 9.88
CA GLY A 198 -7.05 1.37 9.28
C GLY A 198 -8.23 1.99 10.02
N ARG A 199 -9.28 1.21 10.33
CA ARG A 199 -10.42 1.65 11.14
C ARG A 199 -9.97 2.15 12.51
N ASN A 200 -9.07 1.43 13.18
CA ASN A 200 -8.58 1.78 14.51
C ASN A 200 -7.73 3.08 14.49
N VAL A 201 -6.99 3.35 13.41
CA VAL A 201 -6.30 4.64 13.21
C VAL A 201 -7.29 5.79 13.04
N LEU A 202 -8.38 5.60 12.29
CA LEU A 202 -9.45 6.60 12.14
C LEU A 202 -10.21 6.85 13.45
N LEU A 203 -10.51 5.80 14.22
CA LEU A 203 -11.13 5.91 15.55
C LEU A 203 -10.27 6.71 16.55
N ARG A 204 -8.94 6.60 16.45
CA ARG A 204 -7.98 7.40 17.24
C ARG A 204 -7.82 8.85 16.74
N GLY A 205 -8.63 9.27 15.78
CA GLY A 205 -8.66 10.64 15.25
C GLY A 205 -7.69 10.92 14.10
N GLY A 206 -7.02 9.89 13.56
CA GLY A 206 -6.25 9.99 12.32
C GLY A 206 -7.15 10.25 11.10
N ASN A 207 -6.56 10.71 10.00
CA ASN A 207 -7.27 10.93 8.74
C ASN A 207 -7.07 9.77 7.74
N ALA A 208 -7.67 9.88 6.55
CA ALA A 208 -7.57 8.86 5.51
C ALA A 208 -6.11 8.53 5.11
N VAL A 209 -5.19 9.49 5.20
CA VAL A 209 -3.77 9.31 4.87
C VAL A 209 -3.05 8.53 5.96
N ASP A 210 -3.28 8.87 7.23
CA ASP A 210 -2.71 8.12 8.36
C ASP A 210 -3.16 6.66 8.33
N ALA A 211 -4.46 6.43 8.10
CA ALA A 211 -5.03 5.10 7.97
C ALA A 211 -4.43 4.36 6.77
N ALA A 212 -4.31 5.01 5.60
CA ALA A 212 -3.69 4.41 4.43
C ALA A 212 -2.26 3.95 4.71
N ILE A 213 -1.42 4.79 5.34
CA ILE A 213 -0.04 4.43 5.69
C ILE A 213 0.01 3.16 6.55
N SER A 214 -0.82 3.10 7.60
CA SER A 214 -0.86 1.95 8.51
C SER A 214 -1.35 0.67 7.82
N VAL A 215 -2.38 0.80 6.96
CA VAL A 215 -2.89 -0.30 6.13
C VAL A 215 -1.83 -0.75 5.12
N SER A 216 -1.08 0.16 4.48
CA SER A 216 -0.01 -0.16 3.53
C SER A 216 1.13 -0.95 4.17
N PHE A 217 1.58 -0.58 5.38
CA PHE A 217 2.56 -1.37 6.12
C PHE A 217 2.04 -2.78 6.44
N CYS A 218 0.78 -2.89 6.86
CA CYS A 218 0.14 -4.19 7.12
C CYS A 218 0.02 -5.03 5.84
N ILE A 219 -0.46 -4.45 4.73
CA ILE A 219 -0.59 -5.12 3.44
C ILE A 219 0.78 -5.56 2.92
N GLY A 220 1.83 -4.76 3.09
CA GLY A 220 3.21 -5.15 2.77
C GLY A 220 3.80 -6.25 3.65
N ALA A 221 3.17 -6.58 4.77
CA ALA A 221 3.55 -7.68 5.65
C ALA A 221 2.68 -8.94 5.42
N LEU A 222 1.36 -8.75 5.30
CA LEU A 222 0.37 -9.84 5.23
C LEU A 222 0.08 -10.27 3.80
N ASN A 223 0.14 -9.36 2.84
CA ASN A 223 -0.01 -9.62 1.42
C ASN A 223 1.35 -9.40 0.72
N TYR A 224 2.41 -9.88 1.37
CA TYR A 224 3.78 -9.82 0.88
C TYR A 224 4.04 -10.40 -0.54
N PRO A 225 3.23 -11.30 -1.15
CA PRO A 225 3.45 -11.72 -2.54
C PRO A 225 3.07 -10.63 -3.56
N THR A 226 2.40 -9.55 -3.13
CA THR A 226 1.86 -8.51 -4.01
C THR A 226 2.30 -7.10 -3.64
N ALA A 227 2.74 -6.86 -2.41
CA ALA A 227 3.09 -5.52 -1.90
C ALA A 227 4.23 -5.54 -0.88
N GLY A 228 4.83 -4.37 -0.62
CA GLY A 228 5.73 -4.16 0.51
C GLY A 228 6.91 -3.23 0.24
N LEU A 229 7.79 -3.09 1.24
CA LEU A 229 8.93 -2.14 1.23
C LEU A 229 9.88 -2.26 0.03
N GLY A 230 9.94 -3.43 -0.60
CA GLY A 230 10.75 -3.66 -1.79
C GLY A 230 10.06 -3.33 -3.10
N GLY A 231 8.82 -2.80 -3.07
CA GLY A 231 8.01 -2.40 -4.20
C GLY A 231 7.75 -0.90 -4.28
N GLY A 232 6.54 -0.55 -4.71
CA GLY A 232 6.06 0.82 -4.81
C GLY A 232 4.55 0.87 -4.99
N PHE A 233 4.00 2.09 -5.08
CA PHE A 233 2.56 2.29 -5.23
C PHE A 233 2.19 3.49 -6.08
N LEU A 234 0.94 3.48 -6.57
CA LEU A 234 0.20 4.67 -6.98
C LEU A 234 -0.90 4.96 -5.96
N MET A 235 -0.96 6.19 -5.46
CA MET A 235 -1.98 6.65 -4.51
C MET A 235 -2.74 7.82 -5.12
N THR A 236 -4.05 7.68 -5.26
CA THR A 236 -4.97 8.76 -5.59
C THR A 236 -5.57 9.30 -4.30
N TYR A 237 -5.46 10.61 -4.07
CA TYR A 237 -5.94 11.29 -2.87
C TYR A 237 -6.90 12.42 -3.23
N PHE A 238 -8.16 12.27 -2.80
CA PHE A 238 -9.18 13.32 -2.88
C PHE A 238 -9.36 14.00 -1.52
N ARG A 239 -9.20 15.33 -1.51
CA ARG A 239 -9.32 16.19 -0.34
C ARG A 239 -10.60 16.98 -0.41
N ARG A 240 -11.56 16.63 0.45
CA ARG A 240 -12.95 17.10 0.31
C ARG A 240 -13.12 18.60 0.58
N PHE A 241 -12.37 19.17 1.51
CA PHE A 241 -12.61 20.57 1.92
C PHE A 241 -12.43 21.57 0.78
N ASP A 242 -11.40 21.41 -0.06
CA ASP A 242 -11.14 22.25 -1.23
C ASP A 242 -11.49 21.57 -2.57
N GLY A 243 -11.94 20.32 -2.54
CA GLY A 243 -12.33 19.56 -3.73
C GLY A 243 -11.14 19.24 -4.65
N LYS A 244 -9.91 19.30 -4.13
CA LYS A 244 -8.70 18.98 -4.89
C LYS A 244 -8.47 17.48 -4.87
N CYS A 245 -8.04 16.95 -6.00
CA CYS A 245 -7.46 15.63 -6.09
C CYS A 245 -5.98 15.74 -6.46
N LEU A 246 -5.17 14.81 -5.96
CA LEU A 246 -3.76 14.66 -6.31
C LEU A 246 -3.40 13.18 -6.43
N ALA A 247 -2.29 12.88 -7.10
CA ALA A 247 -1.69 11.56 -7.10
C ALA A 247 -0.30 11.61 -6.45
N ILE A 248 0.05 10.57 -5.67
CA ILE A 248 1.43 10.29 -5.26
C ILE A 248 1.90 9.09 -6.05
N ASP A 249 3.00 9.27 -6.77
CA ASP A 249 3.66 8.22 -7.52
C ASP A 249 4.94 7.80 -6.79
N ALA A 250 4.90 6.59 -6.24
CA ALA A 250 5.97 5.93 -5.53
C ALA A 250 6.41 4.63 -6.25
N LEU A 251 6.19 4.53 -7.57
CA LEU A 251 6.67 3.42 -8.39
C LEU A 251 8.21 3.39 -8.48
N GLY A 252 8.74 2.25 -8.92
CA GLY A 252 10.18 2.06 -9.10
C GLY A 252 10.79 2.94 -10.19
N ILE A 253 12.09 3.20 -10.06
CA ILE A 253 12.90 3.92 -11.05
C ILE A 253 13.97 2.98 -11.62
N THR A 254 14.20 3.08 -12.94
CA THR A 254 15.27 2.38 -13.67
C THR A 254 16.65 2.77 -13.14
N PRO A 255 17.45 1.82 -12.60
CA PRO A 255 18.79 2.10 -12.07
C PRO A 255 19.76 2.65 -13.13
N SER A 256 20.75 3.45 -12.73
CA SER A 256 21.70 4.05 -13.66
C SER A 256 22.66 3.07 -14.35
N LEU A 257 22.77 1.82 -13.88
CA LEU A 257 23.53 0.75 -14.55
C LEU A 257 22.69 -0.10 -15.53
N ALA A 258 21.38 0.09 -15.61
CA ALA A 258 20.56 -0.55 -16.64
C ALA A 258 20.80 0.15 -18.00
N ASN A 259 20.94 -0.64 -19.07
CA ASN A 259 21.21 -0.13 -20.42
C ASN A 259 20.31 -0.79 -21.47
N ASN A 260 20.33 -0.28 -22.71
CA ASN A 260 19.50 -0.79 -23.81
C ASN A 260 19.78 -2.26 -24.20
N ASP A 261 20.96 -2.80 -23.86
CA ASP A 261 21.35 -4.19 -24.14
C ASP A 261 20.99 -5.15 -22.98
N THR A 262 20.38 -4.64 -21.90
CA THR A 262 19.91 -5.46 -20.78
C THR A 262 18.60 -6.14 -21.18
N ASN A 263 18.68 -7.38 -21.68
CA ASN A 263 17.48 -8.19 -21.94
C ASN A 263 16.54 -8.21 -20.71
N PRO A 264 15.21 -8.15 -20.90
CA PRO A 264 14.25 -8.33 -19.82
C PRO A 264 14.51 -9.63 -19.05
N ILE A 265 14.70 -9.50 -17.74
CA ILE A 265 14.83 -10.63 -16.83
C ILE A 265 13.69 -10.49 -15.82
N GLU A 266 12.89 -11.53 -15.67
CA GLU A 266 11.81 -11.54 -14.67
C GLU A 266 12.37 -11.74 -13.24
N ASN A 267 13.31 -12.67 -13.09
CA ASN A 267 13.67 -13.22 -11.78
C ASN A 267 15.12 -12.92 -11.36
N GLY A 268 15.34 -12.71 -10.06
CA GLY A 268 16.65 -12.43 -9.47
C GLY A 268 17.01 -10.95 -9.40
N TYR A 269 18.17 -10.65 -8.80
CA TYR A 269 18.57 -9.28 -8.43
C TYR A 269 18.70 -8.28 -9.59
N LYS A 270 18.82 -8.76 -10.83
CA LYS A 270 18.87 -7.92 -12.03
C LYS A 270 17.52 -7.39 -12.48
N SER A 271 16.40 -7.93 -11.99
CA SER A 271 15.05 -7.44 -12.31
C SER A 271 14.54 -6.35 -11.37
N ILE A 272 15.29 -6.06 -10.28
CA ILE A 272 14.89 -5.14 -9.23
C ILE A 272 15.10 -3.67 -9.65
N SER A 273 14.03 -2.88 -9.63
CA SER A 273 14.07 -1.41 -9.70
C SER A 273 14.25 -0.79 -8.31
N VAL A 274 14.66 0.49 -8.25
CA VAL A 274 14.85 1.18 -6.96
C VAL A 274 13.51 1.26 -6.20
N PRO A 275 13.37 0.65 -4.99
CA PRO A 275 12.10 0.59 -4.27
C PRO A 275 11.59 1.96 -3.80
N GLY A 276 10.32 2.26 -4.05
CA GLY A 276 9.73 3.58 -3.79
C GLY A 276 8.76 3.66 -2.60
N GLU A 277 8.23 2.51 -2.17
CA GLU A 277 7.18 2.37 -1.14
C GLU A 277 7.39 3.29 0.07
N LEU A 278 8.51 3.14 0.79
CA LEU A 278 8.77 3.89 2.02
C LEU A 278 8.86 5.41 1.78
N HIS A 279 9.50 5.83 0.69
CA HIS A 279 9.58 7.26 0.35
C HIS A 279 8.20 7.84 0.04
N GLY A 280 7.34 7.08 -0.65
CA GLY A 280 5.96 7.44 -0.89
C GLY A 280 5.18 7.61 0.42
N LEU A 281 5.19 6.62 1.30
CA LEU A 281 4.46 6.64 2.58
C LEU A 281 4.92 7.79 3.49
N TRP A 282 6.23 8.04 3.58
CA TRP A 282 6.75 9.18 4.33
C TRP A 282 6.37 10.53 3.71
N THR A 283 6.38 10.61 2.37
CA THR A 283 5.94 11.83 1.66
C THR A 283 4.46 12.12 1.95
N ALA A 284 3.61 11.09 1.91
CA ALA A 284 2.21 11.20 2.29
C ALA A 284 2.05 11.66 3.75
N TYR A 285 2.75 11.02 4.69
CA TYR A 285 2.74 11.38 6.12
C TYR A 285 3.14 12.84 6.35
N LYS A 286 4.27 13.27 5.78
CA LYS A 286 4.83 14.62 5.98
C LYS A 286 4.03 15.74 5.31
N ARG A 287 3.23 15.44 4.28
CA ARG A 287 2.44 16.42 3.53
C ARG A 287 0.97 16.44 3.91
N PHE A 288 0.39 15.29 4.27
CA PHE A 288 -1.06 15.11 4.36
C PHE A 288 -1.54 14.29 5.57
N GLY A 289 -0.65 13.75 6.41
CA GLY A 289 -1.05 13.11 7.67
C GLY A 289 -1.71 14.10 8.65
N SER A 290 -2.54 13.61 9.58
CA SER A 290 -3.32 14.50 10.47
C SER A 290 -2.49 15.26 11.50
N GLY A 291 -1.26 14.80 11.77
CA GLY A 291 -0.44 15.25 12.90
C GLY A 291 -0.92 14.76 14.27
N ARG A 292 -2.02 13.99 14.34
CA ARG A 292 -2.58 13.43 15.60
C ARG A 292 -2.04 12.04 15.91
N ILE A 293 -1.71 11.26 14.87
CA ILE A 293 -1.09 9.94 15.00
C ILE A 293 0.39 10.05 14.60
N THR A 294 1.28 9.56 15.46
CA THR A 294 2.72 9.58 15.19
C THR A 294 3.12 8.48 14.21
N TRP A 295 4.16 8.71 13.41
CA TRP A 295 4.75 7.73 12.48
C TRP A 295 4.96 6.35 13.12
N ASN A 296 5.54 6.32 14.33
CA ASN A 296 5.70 5.09 15.12
C ASN A 296 4.38 4.35 15.32
N ASN A 297 3.31 5.06 15.72
CA ASN A 297 1.99 4.49 15.97
C ASN A 297 1.26 3.99 14.70
N LEU A 298 1.73 4.36 13.50
CA LEU A 298 1.22 3.84 12.22
C LEU A 298 1.89 2.50 11.84
N ILE A 299 3.12 2.24 12.29
CA ILE A 299 3.90 1.05 11.92
C ILE A 299 3.82 -0.03 13.01
N MET A 300 3.82 0.35 14.29
CA MET A 300 3.86 -0.58 15.42
C MET A 300 2.74 -1.64 15.46
N PRO A 301 1.49 -1.39 15.00
CA PRO A 301 0.50 -2.47 14.87
C PRO A 301 0.98 -3.64 14.00
N THR A 302 1.64 -3.34 12.88
CA THR A 302 2.22 -4.35 11.98
C THR A 302 3.44 -5.04 12.61
N VAL A 303 4.22 -4.33 13.42
CA VAL A 303 5.37 -4.91 14.16
C VAL A 303 4.90 -5.89 15.23
N HIS A 304 3.86 -5.55 15.98
CA HIS A 304 3.25 -6.43 17.00
C HIS A 304 2.72 -7.71 16.35
N ILE A 305 1.96 -7.57 15.26
CA ILE A 305 1.53 -8.66 14.37
C ILE A 305 2.72 -9.55 13.97
N LEU A 306 3.74 -9.03 13.28
CA LEU A 306 4.87 -9.84 12.83
C LEU A 306 5.69 -10.55 13.94
N ASN A 307 5.53 -10.14 15.20
CA ASN A 307 6.17 -10.78 16.36
C ASN A 307 5.27 -11.81 17.07
N GLU A 308 4.00 -11.49 17.30
CA GLU A 308 3.09 -12.27 18.14
C GLU A 308 2.19 -13.19 17.30
N GLU A 309 1.49 -12.61 16.33
CA GLU A 309 0.58 -13.28 15.40
C GLU A 309 0.77 -12.70 14.00
N THR A 310 1.43 -13.43 13.06
CA THR A 310 1.06 -13.50 11.62
C THR A 310 2.19 -13.97 10.67
N TYR A 311 1.77 -14.87 9.77
CA TYR A 311 2.04 -15.02 8.32
C TYR A 311 3.18 -14.15 7.72
N PHE A 312 4.24 -14.60 7.04
CA PHE A 312 4.45 -15.64 6.01
C PHE A 312 5.97 -15.89 5.75
N LEU A 313 6.37 -17.06 5.23
CA LEU A 313 7.73 -17.36 4.70
C LEU A 313 7.85 -18.78 4.11
N ILE A 314 8.31 -18.96 2.87
CA ILE A 314 8.54 -20.25 2.14
C ILE A 314 9.26 -21.31 3.03
N PRO A 315 8.86 -22.61 3.04
CA PRO A 315 9.47 -23.59 3.93
C PRO A 315 10.78 -24.12 3.35
N SER A 316 11.70 -24.52 4.21
CA SER A 316 13.07 -24.90 3.82
C SER A 316 13.20 -26.28 3.16
N ASN A 317 12.09 -26.98 2.89
CA ASN A 317 12.06 -28.45 2.72
C ASN A 317 11.22 -28.93 1.51
N ASP A 318 11.00 -28.11 0.48
CA ASP A 318 10.11 -28.41 -0.68
C ASP A 318 8.62 -28.73 -0.36
N GLU A 319 8.18 -28.51 0.88
CA GLU A 319 6.77 -28.57 1.25
C GLU A 319 6.01 -27.28 0.87
N TYR A 320 4.68 -27.31 0.94
CA TYR A 320 3.84 -26.12 0.84
C TYR A 320 3.18 -25.84 2.19
N PHE A 321 2.98 -24.57 2.53
CA PHE A 321 2.20 -24.22 3.71
C PHE A 321 0.76 -24.66 3.55
N ARG A 322 0.20 -25.17 4.65
CA ARG A 322 -1.21 -25.51 4.73
C ARG A 322 -1.97 -24.35 5.34
N GLU A 323 -3.24 -24.23 4.97
CA GLU A 323 -4.16 -23.28 5.59
C GLU A 323 -4.14 -23.46 7.13
N GLY A 324 -4.16 -22.33 7.86
CA GLY A 324 -4.05 -22.31 9.32
C GLY A 324 -2.63 -22.48 9.88
N GLN A 325 -1.61 -22.71 9.07
CA GLN A 325 -0.22 -22.79 9.56
C GLN A 325 0.33 -21.41 9.91
N ILE A 326 0.88 -21.27 11.13
CA ILE A 326 1.56 -20.05 11.57
C ILE A 326 2.95 -19.98 10.94
N ILE A 327 3.29 -18.81 10.42
CA ILE A 327 4.61 -18.50 9.84
C ILE A 327 5.02 -17.11 10.35
N ARG A 328 6.31 -16.78 10.34
CA ARG A 328 6.83 -15.52 10.94
C ARG A 328 7.88 -14.86 10.08
N ASN A 329 7.95 -13.53 10.16
CA ASN A 329 8.97 -12.72 9.49
C ASN A 329 9.71 -11.79 10.49
N PRO A 330 10.55 -12.33 11.39
CA PRO A 330 11.21 -11.54 12.44
C PRO A 330 12.20 -10.51 11.88
N GLN A 331 12.82 -10.77 10.71
CA GLN A 331 13.69 -9.79 10.06
C GLN A 331 12.93 -8.55 9.59
N LEU A 332 11.73 -8.71 9.03
CA LEU A 332 10.87 -7.59 8.67
C LEU A 332 10.30 -6.90 9.90
N ALA A 333 9.93 -7.64 10.95
CA ALA A 333 9.47 -7.06 12.21
C ALA A 333 10.50 -6.09 12.80
N GLU A 334 11.76 -6.50 12.87
CA GLU A 334 12.87 -5.68 13.35
C GLU A 334 13.22 -4.53 12.40
N THR A 335 13.09 -4.73 11.07
CA THR A 335 13.27 -3.68 10.06
C THR A 335 12.18 -2.59 10.19
N LEU A 336 10.92 -2.99 10.32
CA LEU A 336 9.79 -2.07 10.54
C LEU A 336 9.91 -1.37 11.88
N LYS A 337 10.33 -2.05 12.95
CA LYS A 337 10.59 -1.45 14.26
C LYS A 337 11.66 -0.34 14.19
N LYS A 338 12.77 -0.57 13.48
CA LYS A 338 13.79 0.45 13.23
C LYS A 338 13.25 1.64 12.44
N LEU A 339 12.41 1.39 11.44
CA LEU A 339 11.73 2.42 10.64
C LEU A 339 10.66 3.20 11.42
N ALA A 340 10.04 2.59 12.43
CA ALA A 340 9.03 3.19 13.29
C ALA A 340 9.65 4.13 14.36
N LEU A 341 10.77 3.71 14.94
CA LEU A 341 11.45 4.40 16.05
C LEU A 341 12.43 5.51 15.60
N THR A 342 12.82 5.55 14.31
CA THR A 342 13.72 6.59 13.80
C THR A 342 13.00 7.91 13.52
N ASN A 343 13.66 9.03 13.81
CA ASN A 343 13.20 10.38 13.43
C ASN A 343 13.38 10.67 11.93
N ASP A 344 14.24 9.90 11.24
CA ASP A 344 14.48 10.03 9.80
C ASP A 344 14.52 8.64 9.13
N PRO A 345 13.35 8.09 8.73
CA PRO A 345 13.30 6.81 8.03
C PRO A 345 13.88 6.89 6.61
N ILE A 346 13.91 8.08 5.99
CA ILE A 346 14.45 8.26 4.65
C ILE A 346 15.98 8.19 4.67
N ASN A 347 16.64 8.88 5.60
CA ASN A 347 18.09 8.72 5.74
C ASN A 347 18.46 7.31 6.21
N LEU A 348 17.63 6.63 7.01
CA LEU A 348 17.91 5.26 7.43
C LEU A 348 17.90 4.25 6.25
N PHE A 349 16.92 4.37 5.34
CA PHE A 349 16.70 3.43 4.24
C PHE A 349 17.36 3.84 2.91
N TYR A 350 17.44 5.14 2.63
CA TYR A 350 17.97 5.71 1.37
C TYR A 350 19.22 6.59 1.57
N GLY A 351 19.60 6.92 2.81
CA GLY A 351 20.72 7.83 3.07
C GLY A 351 22.09 7.21 2.76
N ASN A 352 23.06 8.02 2.34
CA ASN A 352 24.43 7.57 2.09
C ASN A 352 25.05 6.86 3.31
N ASN A 353 24.69 7.31 4.52
CA ASN A 353 25.13 6.76 5.80
C ASN A 353 24.02 5.96 6.53
N GLY A 354 22.91 5.65 5.86
CA GLY A 354 21.80 4.89 6.41
C GLY A 354 22.20 3.44 6.69
N ALA A 355 21.87 2.91 7.87
CA ALA A 355 22.20 1.53 8.24
C ALA A 355 21.46 0.50 7.36
N ILE A 356 20.17 0.72 7.06
CA ILE A 356 19.41 -0.12 6.13
C ILE A 356 19.90 0.12 4.69
N ALA A 357 20.12 1.38 4.29
CA ALA A 357 20.68 1.72 2.98
C ALA A 357 22.01 1.01 2.69
N LYS A 358 22.88 0.89 3.70
CA LYS A 358 24.14 0.16 3.62
C LYS A 358 23.91 -1.34 3.38
N GLN A 359 23.02 -1.97 4.14
CA GLN A 359 22.68 -3.39 3.99
C GLN A 359 22.09 -3.70 2.61
N ILE A 360 21.19 -2.85 2.10
CA ILE A 360 20.62 -2.97 0.74
C ILE A 360 21.73 -2.93 -0.31
N VAL A 361 22.61 -1.92 -0.26
CA VAL A 361 23.70 -1.77 -1.24
C VAL A 361 24.70 -2.93 -1.17
N GLU A 362 25.01 -3.44 0.03
CA GLU A 362 25.91 -4.58 0.20
C GLU A 362 25.31 -5.87 -0.39
N GLU A 363 24.05 -6.18 -0.08
CA GLU A 363 23.29 -7.31 -0.65
C GLU A 363 23.21 -7.21 -2.17
N PHE A 364 22.83 -6.04 -2.70
CA PHE A 364 22.68 -5.80 -4.13
C PHE A 364 24.00 -5.88 -4.89
N THR A 365 25.10 -5.37 -4.33
CA THR A 365 26.44 -5.47 -4.94
C THR A 365 26.92 -6.92 -4.96
N GLN A 366 26.76 -7.67 -3.87
CA GLN A 366 27.18 -9.07 -3.77
C GLN A 366 26.44 -9.99 -4.74
N ASN A 367 25.17 -9.68 -5.05
CA ASN A 367 24.32 -10.49 -5.92
C ASN A 367 24.19 -9.95 -7.35
N GLY A 368 24.96 -8.92 -7.73
CA GLY A 368 25.00 -8.39 -9.10
C GLY A 368 23.72 -7.67 -9.56
N ALA A 369 23.03 -6.99 -8.64
CA ALA A 369 21.94 -6.08 -8.98
C ALA A 369 22.44 -4.85 -9.76
N LEU A 370 21.53 -4.15 -10.44
CA LEU A 370 21.85 -2.94 -11.19
C LEU A 370 21.75 -1.65 -10.36
N ILE A 371 21.25 -1.74 -9.12
CA ILE A 371 21.04 -0.60 -8.22
C ILE A 371 22.34 -0.23 -7.50
N THR A 372 22.76 1.03 -7.68
CA THR A 372 23.89 1.61 -6.93
C THR A 372 23.42 2.38 -5.69
N ARG A 373 24.38 2.69 -4.79
CA ARG A 373 24.14 3.64 -3.67
C ARG A 373 23.61 4.99 -4.16
N LYS A 374 24.04 5.46 -5.34
CA LYS A 374 23.60 6.74 -5.91
C LYS A 374 22.13 6.68 -6.31
N ASP A 375 21.69 5.59 -6.93
CA ASP A 375 20.29 5.40 -7.36
C ASP A 375 19.35 5.32 -6.15
N LEU A 376 19.74 4.57 -5.12
CA LEU A 376 19.00 4.50 -3.86
C LEU A 376 18.93 5.89 -3.18
N HIS A 377 20.03 6.63 -3.15
CA HIS A 377 20.08 7.95 -2.51
C HIS A 377 19.34 9.06 -3.29
N SER A 378 19.26 8.96 -4.62
CA SER A 378 18.58 9.94 -5.47
C SER A 378 17.07 9.72 -5.57
N TYR A 379 16.55 8.52 -5.23
CA TYR A 379 15.14 8.19 -5.35
C TYR A 379 14.23 9.19 -4.62
N ARG A 380 13.23 9.74 -5.32
CA ARG A 380 12.13 10.53 -4.73
C ARG A 380 10.80 10.09 -5.34
N SER A 381 9.75 10.01 -4.52
CA SER A 381 8.37 9.91 -5.02
C SER A 381 7.87 11.25 -5.54
N VAL A 382 6.97 11.23 -6.52
CA VAL A 382 6.40 12.43 -7.16
C VAL A 382 5.00 12.72 -6.60
N ILE A 383 4.65 14.00 -6.48
CA ILE A 383 3.28 14.44 -6.20
C ILE A 383 2.78 15.17 -7.45
N ASP A 384 1.71 14.66 -8.06
CA ASP A 384 0.99 15.31 -9.14
C ASP A 384 -0.25 16.02 -8.56
N GLU A 385 -0.17 17.34 -8.41
CA GLU A 385 -1.27 18.17 -7.91
C GLU A 385 -2.37 18.46 -8.97
N GLN A 386 -2.18 17.98 -10.21
CA GLN A 386 -3.15 18.12 -11.30
C GLN A 386 -3.38 16.76 -11.99
N PRO A 387 -3.82 15.72 -11.26
CA PRO A 387 -4.08 14.39 -11.83
C PRO A 387 -5.10 14.50 -12.96
N PHE A 388 -5.16 13.52 -13.86
CA PHE A 388 -6.08 13.62 -14.98
C PHE A 388 -7.54 13.57 -14.51
N LEU A 389 -8.22 14.70 -14.66
CA LEU A 389 -9.63 14.86 -14.33
C LEU A 389 -10.48 14.74 -15.59
N ASN A 390 -11.26 13.66 -15.68
CA ASN A 390 -12.29 13.54 -16.70
C ASN A 390 -13.67 13.83 -16.12
N SER A 391 -14.55 14.36 -16.96
CA SER A 391 -15.92 14.74 -16.60
C SER A 391 -16.91 13.72 -17.14
N TYR A 392 -17.79 13.22 -16.28
CA TYR A 392 -18.74 12.14 -16.59
C TYR A 392 -20.15 12.53 -16.12
N SER A 393 -21.19 12.06 -16.83
CA SER A 393 -22.60 12.43 -16.58
C SER A 393 -22.79 13.96 -16.47
N ASP A 394 -22.88 14.62 -17.62
CA ASP A 394 -23.08 16.09 -17.76
C ASP A 394 -22.13 16.96 -16.90
N GLN A 395 -20.87 16.50 -16.79
CA GLN A 395 -19.78 17.12 -16.02
C GLN A 395 -19.97 17.21 -14.50
N LYS A 396 -21.03 16.60 -13.97
CA LYS A 396 -21.33 16.53 -12.54
C LYS A 396 -20.35 15.65 -11.79
N LEU A 397 -20.01 14.48 -12.33
CA LEU A 397 -19.03 13.57 -11.75
C LEU A 397 -17.64 13.84 -12.33
N VAL A 398 -16.64 13.84 -11.45
CA VAL A 398 -15.23 14.01 -11.80
C VAL A 398 -14.47 12.76 -11.39
N PHE A 399 -13.80 12.15 -12.37
CA PHE A 399 -12.85 11.08 -12.16
C PHE A 399 -11.50 11.64 -11.74
N CYS A 400 -10.80 10.93 -10.88
CA CYS A 400 -9.42 11.19 -10.51
C CYS A 400 -8.61 9.89 -10.45
N GLY A 401 -7.38 9.97 -10.96
CA GLY A 401 -6.39 8.90 -11.00
C GLY A 401 -5.03 9.42 -11.48
N SER A 402 -3.98 8.67 -11.24
CA SER A 402 -2.61 9.04 -11.63
C SER A 402 -2.43 9.08 -13.15
N LYS A 403 -1.66 10.05 -13.68
CA LYS A 403 -1.26 10.07 -15.09
C LYS A 403 -0.28 8.95 -15.46
N SER A 404 0.45 8.40 -14.48
CA SER A 404 1.37 7.26 -14.66
C SER A 404 0.66 5.91 -14.74
N SER A 405 -0.67 5.89 -14.66
CA SER A 405 -1.48 4.68 -14.78
C SER A 405 -2.00 4.50 -16.21
N SER A 406 -1.44 3.53 -16.95
CA SER A 406 -1.95 3.17 -18.28
C SER A 406 -3.35 2.55 -18.20
N GLY A 407 -3.63 1.80 -17.13
CA GLY A 407 -4.95 1.24 -16.86
C GLY A 407 -6.01 2.33 -16.69
N TYR A 408 -5.73 3.40 -15.92
CA TYR A 408 -6.66 4.51 -15.74
C TYR A 408 -7.00 5.18 -17.08
N VAL A 409 -5.99 5.42 -17.93
CA VAL A 409 -6.21 5.99 -19.28
C VAL A 409 -7.09 5.06 -20.14
N LYS A 410 -6.80 3.75 -20.18
CA LYS A 410 -7.63 2.76 -20.90
C LYS A 410 -9.08 2.76 -20.37
N ILE A 411 -9.28 2.76 -19.05
CA ILE A 411 -10.62 2.84 -18.40
C ILE A 411 -11.38 4.09 -18.84
N GLN A 412 -10.73 5.26 -18.86
CA GLN A 412 -11.38 6.51 -19.27
C GLN A 412 -11.84 6.50 -20.74
N ILE A 413 -11.05 5.90 -21.64
CA ILE A 413 -11.44 5.74 -23.05
C ILE A 413 -12.66 4.81 -23.17
N LEU A 414 -12.63 3.65 -22.50
CA LEU A 414 -13.73 2.68 -22.57
C LEU A 414 -15.04 3.25 -21.99
N LEU A 415 -14.97 3.95 -20.86
CA LEU A 415 -16.14 4.60 -20.27
C LEU A 415 -16.73 5.70 -21.17
N ALA A 416 -15.88 6.49 -21.85
CA ALA A 416 -16.33 7.51 -22.80
C ALA A 416 -17.00 6.90 -24.04
N ILE A 417 -16.47 5.77 -24.55
CA ILE A 417 -17.09 5.00 -25.64
C ILE A 417 -18.45 4.45 -25.19
N LEU A 418 -18.52 3.80 -24.03
CA LEU A 418 -19.75 3.20 -23.53
C LEU A 418 -20.83 4.25 -23.26
N GLN A 419 -20.49 5.37 -22.62
CA GLN A 419 -21.43 6.48 -22.40
C GLN A 419 -21.99 7.01 -23.73
N LYS A 420 -21.16 7.11 -24.78
CA LYS A 420 -21.57 7.60 -26.09
C LYS A 420 -22.40 6.61 -26.91
N LEU A 421 -22.18 5.31 -26.72
CA LEU A 421 -22.98 4.24 -27.32
C LEU A 421 -24.33 4.03 -26.61
N TYR A 422 -24.41 4.39 -25.33
CA TYR A 422 -25.52 4.11 -24.43
C TYR A 422 -25.91 5.34 -23.58
N PRO A 423 -26.29 6.48 -24.20
CA PRO A 423 -26.54 7.73 -23.48
C PRO A 423 -27.80 7.68 -22.60
N ASP A 424 -28.90 7.13 -23.11
CA ASP A 424 -30.22 7.08 -22.44
C ASP A 424 -30.53 5.69 -21.85
N PHE A 425 -29.53 4.83 -21.73
CA PHE A 425 -29.72 3.39 -21.48
C PHE A 425 -29.70 3.04 -19.98
N GLU A 426 -30.86 3.11 -19.35
CA GLU A 426 -31.09 2.52 -18.04
C GLU A 426 -31.22 0.98 -18.11
N ASN A 427 -30.85 0.29 -17.02
CA ASN A 427 -31.09 -1.14 -16.81
C ASN A 427 -30.46 -2.09 -17.86
N ILE A 428 -29.22 -1.84 -18.29
CA ILE A 428 -28.44 -2.86 -19.01
C ILE A 428 -28.22 -4.08 -18.08
N THR A 429 -28.93 -5.16 -18.38
CA THR A 429 -28.77 -6.47 -17.74
C THR A 429 -27.52 -7.18 -18.27
N SER A 430 -26.97 -8.11 -17.49
CA SER A 430 -25.91 -9.04 -17.94
C SER A 430 -26.32 -9.93 -19.12
N THR A 431 -27.59 -9.91 -19.53
CA THR A 431 -28.15 -10.64 -20.67
C THR A 431 -28.16 -9.84 -21.99
N ASN A 432 -27.82 -8.54 -22.00
CA ASN A 432 -27.87 -7.73 -23.23
C ASN A 432 -26.70 -8.11 -24.17
N HIS A 433 -27.02 -8.86 -25.24
CA HIS A 433 -26.03 -9.34 -26.21
C HIS A 433 -25.35 -8.21 -27.00
N GLU A 434 -26.05 -7.10 -27.27
CA GLU A 434 -25.48 -5.96 -28.01
C GLU A 434 -24.48 -5.18 -27.14
N TYR A 435 -24.81 -4.96 -25.86
CA TYR A 435 -23.89 -4.37 -24.88
C TYR A 435 -22.57 -5.14 -24.83
N TRP A 436 -22.62 -6.45 -24.58
CA TRP A 436 -21.41 -7.27 -24.49
C TRP A 436 -20.62 -7.31 -25.80
N HIS A 437 -21.30 -7.35 -26.94
CA HIS A 437 -20.63 -7.32 -28.24
C HIS A 437 -19.87 -6.01 -28.46
N LYS A 438 -20.48 -4.83 -28.20
CA LYS A 438 -19.80 -3.54 -28.34
C LYS A 438 -18.72 -3.34 -27.27
N PHE A 439 -18.95 -3.82 -26.05
CA PHE A 439 -17.94 -3.84 -24.97
C PHE A 439 -16.68 -4.63 -25.40
N ILE A 440 -16.87 -5.82 -25.99
CA ILE A 440 -15.78 -6.62 -26.54
C ILE A 440 -15.06 -5.91 -27.70
N MET A 441 -15.79 -5.32 -28.65
CA MET A 441 -15.13 -4.60 -29.76
C MET A 441 -14.35 -3.38 -29.27
N ALA A 442 -14.89 -2.64 -28.29
CA ALA A 442 -14.24 -1.47 -27.71
C ALA A 442 -12.98 -1.84 -26.89
N GLN A 443 -13.03 -2.85 -26.02
CA GLN A 443 -11.84 -3.29 -25.27
C GLN A 443 -10.75 -3.81 -26.23
N ASN A 444 -11.13 -4.55 -27.28
CA ASN A 444 -10.19 -5.09 -28.26
C ASN A 444 -9.50 -3.96 -29.04
N TYR A 445 -10.27 -2.96 -29.49
CA TYR A 445 -9.74 -1.79 -30.18
C TYR A 445 -8.79 -0.98 -29.29
N ILE A 446 -9.22 -0.68 -28.05
CA ILE A 446 -8.38 0.02 -27.06
C ILE A 446 -7.10 -0.75 -26.79
N ASN A 447 -7.15 -2.08 -26.78
CA ASN A 447 -5.95 -2.87 -26.57
C ASN A 447 -5.05 -2.82 -27.81
N THR A 448 -5.46 -3.46 -28.91
CA THR A 448 -4.58 -3.67 -30.08
C THR A 448 -4.09 -2.38 -30.75
N GLU A 449 -4.88 -1.30 -30.73
CA GLU A 449 -4.54 -0.05 -31.42
C GLU A 449 -3.95 1.02 -30.49
N LEU A 450 -4.03 0.84 -29.16
CA LEU A 450 -3.48 1.77 -28.15
C LEU A 450 -2.56 1.05 -27.14
N GLU A 451 -2.04 -0.15 -27.45
CA GLU A 451 -1.26 -0.95 -26.49
C GLU A 451 0.13 -0.39 -26.20
N GLU A 452 0.69 0.42 -27.11
CA GLU A 452 1.96 1.10 -26.88
C GLU A 452 1.84 2.32 -25.96
N LEU A 453 1.07 2.24 -24.86
CA LEU A 453 1.06 3.26 -23.79
C LEU A 453 2.27 3.12 -22.86
N ASN A 454 3.44 2.93 -23.48
CA ASN A 454 4.72 2.65 -22.82
C ASN A 454 5.60 3.92 -22.70
N SER A 455 5.08 5.08 -23.13
CA SER A 455 5.68 6.39 -22.84
C SER A 455 4.67 7.33 -22.18
N GLU A 456 5.17 8.21 -21.30
CA GLU A 456 4.37 9.28 -20.73
C GLU A 456 3.76 10.20 -21.79
N ASP A 457 4.41 10.36 -22.95
CA ASP A 457 3.97 11.31 -23.97
C ASP A 457 2.78 10.76 -24.78
N GLN A 458 2.73 9.45 -25.02
CA GLN A 458 1.53 8.78 -25.55
C GLN A 458 0.37 8.85 -24.54
N LEU A 459 0.65 8.66 -23.24
CA LEU A 459 -0.36 8.86 -22.19
C LEU A 459 -0.89 10.31 -22.19
N LYS A 460 0.00 11.32 -22.15
CA LYS A 460 -0.38 12.75 -22.21
C LYS A 460 -1.20 13.07 -23.46
N PHE A 461 -0.82 12.54 -24.63
CA PHE A 461 -1.55 12.74 -25.89
C PHE A 461 -2.97 12.15 -25.83
N LEU A 462 -3.13 10.90 -25.35
CA LEU A 462 -4.48 10.33 -25.21
C LEU A 462 -5.31 11.11 -24.19
N LEU A 463 -4.75 11.47 -23.04
CA LEU A 463 -5.42 12.24 -22.00
C LEU A 463 -5.95 13.59 -22.53
N GLN A 464 -5.20 14.29 -23.39
CA GLN A 464 -5.64 15.54 -24.03
C GLN A 464 -6.76 15.35 -25.08
N ASN A 465 -6.88 14.15 -25.65
CA ASN A 465 -7.82 13.86 -26.74
C ASN A 465 -9.09 13.12 -26.28
N ILE A 466 -9.07 12.40 -25.16
CA ILE A 466 -10.24 11.69 -24.59
C ILE A 466 -11.41 12.65 -24.32
N THR A 467 -11.13 13.88 -23.93
CA THR A 467 -12.14 14.93 -23.67
C THR A 467 -12.77 15.49 -24.96
N GLN A 468 -12.27 15.11 -26.14
CA GLN A 468 -12.79 15.58 -27.43
C GLN A 468 -13.80 14.58 -28.01
N ASN A 469 -15.07 14.98 -28.12
CA ASN A 469 -16.14 14.14 -28.66
C ASN A 469 -15.82 13.51 -30.03
N LYS A 470 -15.08 14.22 -30.88
CA LYS A 470 -14.65 13.78 -32.21
C LYS A 470 -13.62 12.63 -32.17
N PHE A 471 -12.78 12.59 -31.14
CA PHE A 471 -11.80 11.50 -30.95
C PHE A 471 -12.52 10.18 -30.64
N ILE A 472 -13.48 10.21 -29.71
CA ILE A 472 -14.31 9.05 -29.36
C ILE A 472 -15.22 8.63 -30.54
N GLU A 473 -15.77 9.57 -31.31
CA GLU A 473 -16.49 9.29 -32.57
C GLU A 473 -15.63 8.50 -33.57
N ASN A 474 -14.38 8.93 -33.80
CA ASN A 474 -13.46 8.28 -34.72
C ASN A 474 -13.15 6.85 -34.27
N ILE A 475 -12.94 6.63 -32.97
CA ILE A 475 -12.75 5.27 -32.41
C ILE A 475 -14.00 4.40 -32.65
N ILE A 476 -15.20 4.90 -32.35
CA ILE A 476 -16.46 4.19 -32.56
C ILE A 476 -16.68 3.84 -34.04
N GLN A 477 -16.37 4.77 -34.96
CA GLN A 477 -16.45 4.51 -36.39
C GLN A 477 -15.50 3.38 -36.81
N LYS A 478 -14.25 3.39 -36.36
CA LYS A 478 -13.23 2.39 -36.75
C LYS A 478 -13.59 0.96 -36.31
N PHE A 479 -14.00 0.74 -35.06
CA PHE A 479 -14.41 -0.62 -34.65
C PHE A 479 -15.82 -0.99 -35.14
N GLY A 480 -16.69 0.00 -35.43
CA GLY A 480 -18.01 -0.22 -36.02
C GLY A 480 -17.97 -0.62 -37.51
N SER A 481 -17.09 -0.01 -38.31
CA SER A 481 -16.90 -0.36 -39.72
C SER A 481 -16.26 -1.73 -39.93
N ASN A 482 -15.50 -2.21 -38.94
CA ASN A 482 -14.89 -3.53 -38.94
C ASN A 482 -15.85 -4.66 -38.50
N SER A 483 -17.16 -4.39 -38.43
CA SER A 483 -18.20 -5.37 -38.05
C SER A 483 -18.29 -6.63 -38.92
N SER A 484 -17.60 -6.66 -40.06
CA SER A 484 -17.52 -7.82 -40.96
C SER A 484 -16.35 -8.77 -40.68
N THR A 485 -15.42 -8.44 -39.76
CA THR A 485 -14.33 -9.37 -39.42
C THR A 485 -14.52 -9.99 -38.04
N SER A 486 -14.77 -11.30 -38.04
CA SER A 486 -14.49 -12.23 -36.95
C SER A 486 -13.00 -12.29 -36.57
N GLU A 487 -12.17 -11.50 -37.25
CA GLU A 487 -10.74 -11.37 -37.13
C GLU A 487 -10.40 -9.87 -37.26
N MET A 488 -10.30 -9.14 -36.14
CA MET A 488 -9.14 -8.25 -36.06
C MET A 488 -7.95 -9.21 -36.10
N PRO A 489 -7.07 -9.16 -37.11
CA PRO A 489 -5.99 -10.12 -37.20
C PRO A 489 -5.18 -10.00 -35.93
N ILE A 490 -5.04 -11.12 -35.20
CA ILE A 490 -3.93 -11.26 -34.26
C ILE A 490 -2.70 -11.17 -35.16
N LYS A 491 -2.03 -10.01 -35.21
CA LYS A 491 -0.79 -9.91 -36.00
C LYS A 491 0.13 -10.98 -35.43
N GLU A 492 0.69 -11.84 -36.27
CA GLU A 492 1.52 -12.95 -35.79
C GLU A 492 2.77 -12.45 -35.03
N GLU A 493 3.19 -11.20 -35.28
CA GLU A 493 4.20 -10.47 -34.49
C GLU A 493 3.81 -10.23 -33.01
N PHE A 494 2.53 -10.34 -32.64
CA PHE A 494 2.08 -10.30 -31.23
C PHE A 494 1.97 -11.69 -30.59
N LEU A 495 2.17 -12.78 -31.35
CA LEU A 495 2.31 -14.13 -30.79
C LEU A 495 3.76 -14.45 -30.37
N SER A 496 4.72 -13.60 -30.74
CA SER A 496 6.16 -13.82 -30.53
C SER A 496 6.79 -12.94 -29.45
N LYS A 497 6.06 -11.97 -28.89
CA LYS A 497 6.47 -11.30 -27.65
C LYS A 497 6.02 -12.14 -26.46
N ASN A 498 6.98 -12.57 -25.64
CA ASN A 498 6.77 -13.34 -24.41
C ASN A 498 6.19 -12.48 -23.26
N GLU A 499 5.31 -11.52 -23.56
CA GLU A 499 4.37 -11.00 -22.57
C GLU A 499 3.27 -12.05 -22.44
N GLU A 500 3.57 -13.13 -21.70
CA GLU A 500 2.53 -14.03 -21.18
C GLU A 500 1.52 -13.22 -20.35
N ASP A 501 0.30 -13.75 -20.18
CA ASP A 501 -0.77 -13.28 -19.28
C ASP A 501 -0.28 -13.35 -17.80
N SER A 502 0.77 -12.59 -17.48
CA SER A 502 1.42 -12.55 -16.18
C SER A 502 0.49 -11.84 -15.20
N ASP A 503 0.10 -12.56 -14.15
CA ASP A 503 -0.69 -11.99 -13.07
C ASP A 503 0.05 -10.80 -12.46
N LEU A 504 -0.69 -9.76 -12.10
CA LEU A 504 -0.15 -8.58 -11.46
C LEU A 504 -0.01 -8.82 -9.96
N GLY A 505 1.22 -8.96 -9.47
CA GLY A 505 1.56 -8.88 -8.06
C GLY A 505 1.24 -7.49 -7.54
N SER A 506 -0.03 -7.28 -7.16
CA SER A 506 -0.60 -5.99 -6.76
C SER A 506 -1.67 -6.14 -5.68
N SER A 507 -1.81 -5.12 -4.84
CA SER A 507 -2.82 -5.07 -3.78
C SER A 507 -3.44 -3.68 -3.65
N GLN A 508 -4.73 -3.63 -3.33
CA GLN A 508 -5.57 -2.44 -3.39
C GLN A 508 -6.10 -2.07 -2.00
N ILE A 509 -6.10 -0.77 -1.72
CA ILE A 509 -6.68 -0.17 -0.52
C ILE A 509 -7.64 0.95 -0.97
N ASN A 510 -8.81 1.05 -0.34
CA ASN A 510 -9.72 2.18 -0.48
C ASN A 510 -10.19 2.64 0.91
N ILE A 511 -10.12 3.94 1.18
CA ILE A 511 -10.43 4.54 2.49
C ILE A 511 -11.23 5.83 2.31
N VAL A 512 -12.26 6.03 3.13
CA VAL A 512 -12.99 7.29 3.31
C VAL A 512 -12.98 7.62 4.81
N ASP A 513 -12.45 8.79 5.20
CA ASP A 513 -12.47 9.25 6.59
C ASP A 513 -13.75 10.02 6.97
N SER A 514 -13.88 10.37 8.25
CA SER A 514 -15.05 11.09 8.80
C SER A 514 -15.22 12.51 8.24
N ASP A 515 -14.14 13.15 7.76
CA ASP A 515 -14.21 14.45 7.08
C ASP A 515 -14.58 14.28 5.60
N GLY A 516 -14.60 13.04 5.10
CA GLY A 516 -14.88 12.65 3.73
C GLY A 516 -13.70 12.86 2.79
N ASN A 517 -12.47 12.97 3.31
CA ASN A 517 -11.29 12.78 2.48
C ASN A 517 -11.19 11.31 2.11
N THR A 518 -10.63 11.03 0.93
CA THR A 518 -10.67 9.70 0.34
C THR A 518 -9.33 9.35 -0.28
N ILE A 519 -8.87 8.13 -0.02
CA ILE A 519 -7.64 7.56 -0.55
C ILE A 519 -8.00 6.28 -1.32
N SER A 520 -7.38 6.11 -2.47
CA SER A 520 -7.30 4.85 -3.21
C SER A 520 -5.83 4.55 -3.47
N VAL A 521 -5.31 3.38 -3.09
CA VAL A 521 -3.91 3.00 -3.27
C VAL A 521 -3.81 1.66 -3.97
N ALA A 522 -2.97 1.56 -4.99
CA ALA A 522 -2.56 0.31 -5.57
C ALA A 522 -1.05 0.12 -5.35
N HIS A 523 -0.70 -0.86 -4.53
CA HIS A 523 0.67 -1.33 -4.30
C HIS A 523 1.04 -2.39 -5.34
N SER A 524 2.33 -2.51 -5.66
CA SER A 524 2.85 -3.59 -6.49
C SER A 524 4.32 -3.91 -6.22
N ILE A 525 4.68 -5.18 -6.46
CA ILE A 525 6.06 -5.66 -6.63
C ILE A 525 6.32 -6.19 -8.06
N ASN A 526 5.44 -5.84 -9.01
CA ASN A 526 5.30 -6.34 -10.39
C ASN A 526 4.65 -7.72 -10.54
N SER A 527 5.41 -8.82 -10.56
CA SER A 527 4.85 -10.20 -10.59
C SER A 527 4.51 -10.67 -9.16
N PRO A 528 3.65 -11.70 -8.96
CA PRO A 528 3.54 -12.40 -7.69
C PRO A 528 4.92 -12.86 -7.21
N PHE A 529 5.24 -12.55 -5.96
CA PHE A 529 6.55 -12.72 -5.34
C PHE A 529 7.72 -11.90 -5.93
N GLY A 530 7.44 -10.97 -6.86
CA GLY A 530 8.40 -10.04 -7.43
C GLY A 530 9.58 -10.76 -8.11
N SER A 531 10.80 -10.37 -7.76
CA SER A 531 12.05 -10.96 -8.27
C SER A 531 12.36 -12.37 -7.73
N LEU A 532 11.48 -12.97 -6.92
CA LEU A 532 11.75 -14.17 -6.14
C LEU A 532 12.98 -14.03 -5.22
N ARG A 533 13.33 -12.80 -4.83
CA ARG A 533 14.43 -12.51 -3.90
C ARG A 533 13.93 -11.76 -2.69
N ARG A 534 14.22 -12.33 -1.53
CA ARG A 534 13.94 -11.77 -0.21
C ARG A 534 15.28 -11.54 0.48
N SER A 535 15.46 -10.35 1.05
CA SER A 535 16.64 -10.03 1.85
C SER A 535 16.72 -10.96 3.08
N PRO A 536 17.83 -11.70 3.27
CA PRO A 536 18.01 -12.55 4.45
C PRO A 536 18.23 -11.73 5.73
N ILE A 537 18.62 -10.46 5.60
CA ILE A 537 18.90 -9.55 6.73
C ILE A 537 17.68 -8.70 7.06
N LEU A 538 16.98 -8.16 6.05
CA LEU A 538 15.89 -7.20 6.22
C LEU A 538 14.50 -7.85 6.18
N GLY A 539 14.37 -9.07 5.66
CA GLY A 539 13.09 -9.75 5.49
C GLY A 539 12.17 -9.13 4.42
N ILE A 540 12.67 -8.14 3.66
CA ILE A 540 11.98 -7.47 2.56
C ILE A 540 12.00 -8.36 1.32
N LEU A 541 10.86 -8.49 0.64
CA LEU A 541 10.76 -9.10 -0.69
C LEU A 541 10.93 -8.01 -1.77
N TRP A 542 11.75 -8.26 -2.79
CA TRP A 542 12.13 -7.27 -3.79
C TRP A 542 11.31 -7.38 -5.09
N ASN A 543 10.89 -6.23 -5.62
CA ASN A 543 10.18 -6.14 -6.91
C ASN A 543 10.96 -6.69 -8.10
N ASN A 544 10.24 -7.00 -9.19
CA ASN A 544 10.80 -7.21 -10.53
C ASN A 544 10.33 -6.18 -11.57
N HIS A 545 10.13 -4.91 -11.19
CA HIS A 545 9.59 -3.88 -12.09
C HIS A 545 10.43 -3.64 -13.37
N LEU A 546 11.72 -4.05 -13.42
CA LEU A 546 12.52 -3.92 -14.64
C LEU A 546 12.12 -4.91 -15.75
N PHE A 547 11.36 -5.97 -15.42
CA PHE A 547 10.89 -6.95 -16.40
C PHE A 547 10.00 -6.32 -17.48
N ASN A 548 9.10 -5.43 -17.08
CA ASN A 548 8.07 -4.84 -17.95
C ASN A 548 8.49 -3.49 -18.58
N LEU A 549 9.79 -3.16 -18.57
CA LEU A 549 10.30 -1.90 -19.13
C LEU A 549 10.72 -2.03 -20.60
N ASN A 550 9.78 -1.76 -21.51
CA ASN A 550 10.08 -1.55 -22.91
C ASN A 550 10.81 -0.19 -23.11
N ASN A 551 12.02 -0.21 -23.69
CA ASN A 551 12.96 0.91 -23.92
C ASN A 551 13.64 1.50 -22.66
N HIS A 552 14.86 1.02 -22.37
CA HIS A 552 15.69 1.33 -21.18
C HIS A 552 16.28 2.75 -21.16
N SER A 553 15.41 3.73 -21.07
CA SER A 553 15.75 5.10 -20.69
C SER A 553 16.16 5.14 -19.20
N THR A 554 17.41 5.49 -18.93
CA THR A 554 17.97 5.53 -17.57
C THR A 554 17.26 6.57 -16.70
N ASN A 555 17.03 6.25 -15.42
CA ASN A 555 16.28 7.07 -14.46
C ASN A 555 14.80 7.35 -14.79
N ASN A 556 14.21 6.72 -15.81
CA ASN A 556 12.77 6.82 -16.02
C ASN A 556 11.99 5.99 -14.98
N ARG A 557 10.76 6.45 -14.72
CA ARG A 557 9.81 5.81 -13.81
C ARG A 557 8.94 4.83 -14.58
N GLN A 558 8.57 3.72 -13.94
CA GLN A 558 7.69 2.73 -14.55
C GLN A 558 6.27 3.29 -14.76
N ILE A 559 5.62 2.92 -15.87
CA ILE A 559 4.18 3.08 -16.09
C ILE A 559 3.48 1.84 -15.54
N SER A 560 2.40 2.01 -14.76
CA SER A 560 1.69 0.88 -14.12
C SER A 560 0.32 0.63 -14.75
N PRO A 561 -0.11 -0.64 -14.92
CA PRO A 561 -1.49 -0.96 -15.27
C PRO A 561 -2.47 -0.81 -14.09
N THR A 562 -1.96 -0.68 -12.85
CA THR A 562 -2.82 -0.53 -11.67
C THR A 562 -3.63 0.76 -11.72
N SER A 563 -4.88 0.73 -11.23
CA SER A 563 -5.87 1.79 -11.46
C SER A 563 -6.63 2.17 -10.17
N PRO A 564 -5.98 2.85 -9.21
CA PRO A 564 -6.63 3.38 -8.02
C PRO A 564 -7.47 4.62 -8.38
N ILE A 565 -8.80 4.48 -8.41
CA ILE A 565 -9.73 5.49 -8.94
C ILE A 565 -10.59 6.08 -7.83
N ILE A 566 -10.74 7.41 -7.84
CA ILE A 566 -11.75 8.12 -7.06
C ILE A 566 -12.67 8.88 -8.02
N VAL A 567 -13.98 8.76 -7.80
CA VAL A 567 -15.03 9.52 -8.49
C VAL A 567 -15.76 10.36 -7.46
N TYR A 568 -15.86 11.67 -7.68
CA TYR A 568 -16.54 12.60 -6.78
C TYR A 568 -17.49 13.54 -7.53
N ASP A 569 -18.48 14.05 -6.81
CA ASP A 569 -19.43 15.04 -7.30
C ASP A 569 -18.82 16.45 -7.19
N ARG A 570 -18.79 17.18 -8.31
CA ARG A 570 -18.09 18.47 -8.45
C ARG A 570 -18.67 19.55 -7.52
N GLU A 571 -19.98 19.56 -7.33
CA GLU A 571 -20.70 20.62 -6.62
C GLU A 571 -20.68 20.40 -5.11
N SER A 572 -21.11 19.21 -4.67
CA SER A 572 -21.19 18.83 -3.26
C SER A 572 -19.85 18.42 -2.64
N ARG A 573 -18.84 18.15 -3.48
CA ARG A 573 -17.51 17.61 -3.11
C ARG A 573 -17.59 16.31 -2.31
N LYS A 574 -18.70 15.57 -2.42
CA LYS A 574 -18.85 14.24 -1.84
C LYS A 574 -18.30 13.22 -2.83
N ILE A 575 -17.54 12.23 -2.34
CA ILE A 575 -17.20 11.08 -3.17
C ILE A 575 -18.47 10.33 -3.56
N LYS A 576 -18.51 9.87 -4.81
CA LYS A 576 -19.50 8.90 -5.31
C LYS A 576 -18.95 7.49 -5.17
N LEU A 577 -17.69 7.25 -5.54
CA LEU A 577 -17.05 5.93 -5.51
C LEU A 577 -15.54 6.06 -5.35
N ALA A 578 -14.92 5.21 -4.52
CA ALA A 578 -13.50 4.88 -4.60
C ALA A 578 -13.36 3.40 -4.92
N ILE A 579 -12.53 3.02 -5.90
CA ILE A 579 -12.43 1.63 -6.35
C ILE A 579 -11.05 1.37 -6.98
N GLY A 580 -10.60 0.12 -6.86
CA GLY A 580 -9.50 -0.40 -7.68
C GLY A 580 -9.51 -1.92 -7.67
N ALA A 581 -8.41 -2.53 -8.11
CA ALA A 581 -8.32 -3.98 -8.27
C ALA A 581 -6.93 -4.52 -7.91
N SER A 582 -6.85 -5.83 -7.70
CA SER A 582 -5.67 -6.54 -7.20
C SER A 582 -5.55 -7.92 -7.81
N GLY A 583 -4.35 -8.29 -8.21
CA GLY A 583 -4.14 -9.52 -8.98
C GLY A 583 -4.59 -9.39 -10.44
N GLY A 584 -4.69 -10.54 -11.11
CA GLY A 584 -5.14 -10.69 -12.49
C GLY A 584 -4.23 -10.00 -13.50
N THR A 585 -4.57 -10.11 -14.78
CA THR A 585 -3.77 -9.46 -15.83
C THR A 585 -4.17 -8.00 -16.03
N SER A 586 -3.31 -7.22 -16.68
CA SER A 586 -3.60 -5.82 -17.08
C SER A 586 -4.94 -5.70 -17.83
N LEU A 587 -5.22 -6.66 -18.73
CA LEU A 587 -6.45 -6.71 -19.53
C LEU A 587 -7.67 -7.05 -18.68
N GLN A 588 -7.55 -8.03 -17.78
CA GLN A 588 -8.60 -8.43 -16.85
C GLN A 588 -8.97 -7.28 -15.91
N THR A 589 -7.97 -6.59 -15.36
CA THR A 589 -8.13 -5.41 -14.47
C THR A 589 -8.86 -4.27 -15.18
N PHE A 590 -8.36 -3.83 -16.34
CA PHE A 590 -8.95 -2.75 -17.14
C PHE A 590 -10.42 -3.03 -17.49
N SER A 591 -10.70 -4.23 -18.00
CA SER A 591 -12.05 -4.61 -18.45
C SER A 591 -13.01 -4.69 -17.26
N SER A 592 -12.60 -5.34 -16.17
CA SER A 592 -13.45 -5.54 -14.99
C SER A 592 -13.78 -4.23 -14.27
N LEU A 593 -12.79 -3.35 -14.08
CA LEU A 593 -13.03 -2.03 -13.49
C LEU A 593 -13.93 -1.17 -14.37
N SER A 594 -13.72 -1.17 -15.69
CA SER A 594 -14.56 -0.41 -16.63
C SER A 594 -16.02 -0.88 -16.60
N HIS A 595 -16.25 -2.20 -16.54
CA HIS A 595 -17.59 -2.76 -16.44
C HIS A 595 -18.28 -2.39 -15.12
N VAL A 596 -17.60 -2.56 -13.97
CA VAL A 596 -18.14 -2.18 -12.66
C VAL A 596 -18.42 -0.68 -12.58
N LEU A 597 -17.51 0.17 -13.06
CA LEU A 597 -17.69 1.62 -13.10
C LEU A 597 -18.92 2.02 -13.94
N PHE A 598 -19.08 1.47 -15.14
CA PHE A 598 -20.24 1.74 -15.99
C PHE A 598 -21.55 1.27 -15.32
N GLN A 599 -21.55 0.13 -14.64
CA GLN A 599 -22.72 -0.40 -13.96
C GLN A 599 -23.13 0.41 -12.72
N VAL A 600 -22.17 0.88 -11.92
CA VAL A 600 -22.45 1.71 -10.73
C VAL A 600 -22.81 3.15 -11.10
N LEU A 601 -22.20 3.72 -12.15
CA LEU A 601 -22.32 5.14 -12.48
C LEU A 601 -23.41 5.46 -13.52
N SER A 602 -23.63 4.60 -14.53
CA SER A 602 -24.73 4.77 -15.50
C SER A 602 -25.99 4.03 -15.07
N ASN A 603 -25.87 2.77 -14.66
CA ASN A 603 -27.01 1.92 -14.34
C ASN A 603 -27.44 1.98 -12.86
N ASN A 604 -26.83 2.88 -12.06
CA ASN A 604 -27.07 3.04 -10.62
C ASN A 604 -27.07 1.73 -9.80
N LYS A 605 -26.34 0.69 -10.25
CA LYS A 605 -26.31 -0.60 -9.55
C LYS A 605 -25.62 -0.47 -8.19
N PRO A 606 -26.11 -1.17 -7.14
CA PRO A 606 -25.38 -1.31 -5.89
C PRO A 606 -23.98 -1.88 -6.15
N LEU A 607 -22.96 -1.35 -5.47
CA LEU A 607 -21.56 -1.75 -5.71
C LEU A 607 -21.35 -3.25 -5.57
N ARG A 608 -21.99 -3.87 -4.57
CA ARG A 608 -21.92 -5.31 -4.31
C ARG A 608 -22.46 -6.13 -5.48
N GLU A 609 -23.56 -5.70 -6.09
CA GLU A 609 -24.13 -6.38 -7.25
C GLU A 609 -23.22 -6.24 -8.47
N ALA A 610 -22.66 -5.05 -8.71
CA ALA A 610 -21.74 -4.80 -9.81
C ALA A 610 -20.45 -5.63 -9.70
N VAL A 611 -19.81 -5.70 -8.52
CA VAL A 611 -18.61 -6.53 -8.28
C VAL A 611 -18.91 -8.03 -8.43
N ASN A 612 -20.12 -8.47 -8.04
CA ASN A 612 -20.59 -9.85 -8.22
C ASN A 612 -20.95 -10.21 -9.67
N MET A 613 -21.01 -9.25 -10.61
CA MET A 613 -21.32 -9.59 -12.00
C MET A 613 -20.21 -10.49 -12.59
N PRO A 614 -20.58 -11.49 -13.42
CA PRO A 614 -19.60 -12.32 -14.12
C PRO A 614 -18.81 -11.47 -15.12
N ARG A 615 -17.49 -11.67 -15.15
CA ARG A 615 -16.52 -10.90 -15.94
C ARG A 615 -16.26 -11.55 -17.29
N LEU A 616 -15.87 -10.71 -18.23
CA LEU A 616 -15.46 -11.10 -19.57
C LEU A 616 -14.40 -10.11 -20.08
N TYR A 617 -13.32 -10.63 -20.65
CA TYR A 617 -12.19 -9.81 -21.15
C TYR A 617 -11.46 -10.49 -22.33
N LYS A 618 -10.63 -9.75 -23.06
CA LYS A 618 -9.74 -10.29 -24.11
C LYS A 618 -8.51 -10.93 -23.45
N ASN A 619 -8.17 -12.15 -23.86
CA ASN A 619 -6.85 -12.78 -23.60
C ASN A 619 -6.20 -13.17 -24.93
N HIS A 620 -4.99 -13.75 -24.95
CA HIS A 620 -4.33 -14.11 -26.22
C HIS A 620 -5.15 -15.12 -27.07
N HIS A 621 -5.81 -16.07 -26.42
CA HIS A 621 -6.56 -17.16 -27.07
C HIS A 621 -7.93 -16.75 -27.67
N GLY A 622 -8.47 -15.60 -27.26
CA GLY A 622 -9.81 -15.19 -27.64
C GLY A 622 -10.40 -14.25 -26.60
N ILE A 623 -11.53 -14.65 -26.02
CA ILE A 623 -12.27 -13.96 -24.99
C ILE A 623 -12.43 -14.91 -23.80
N ALA A 624 -11.87 -14.56 -22.65
CA ALA A 624 -12.05 -15.28 -21.40
C ALA A 624 -13.34 -14.79 -20.71
N TYR A 625 -14.12 -15.71 -20.13
CA TYR A 625 -15.34 -15.38 -19.40
C TYR A 625 -15.61 -16.27 -18.18
N GLU A 626 -16.13 -15.68 -17.12
CA GLU A 626 -16.42 -16.36 -15.86
C GLU A 626 -17.72 -17.19 -15.88
N SER A 627 -17.75 -18.19 -15.00
CA SER A 627 -18.98 -18.84 -14.56
C SER A 627 -20.07 -17.82 -14.18
N GLY A 628 -21.30 -18.04 -14.65
CA GLY A 628 -22.45 -17.17 -14.37
C GLY A 628 -22.94 -16.32 -15.54
N LEU A 629 -22.21 -16.23 -16.66
CA LEU A 629 -22.77 -15.64 -17.87
C LEU A 629 -23.94 -16.49 -18.43
N PRO A 630 -25.02 -15.86 -18.95
CA PRO A 630 -26.11 -16.57 -19.60
C PRO A 630 -25.64 -17.41 -20.79
N LYS A 631 -26.04 -18.68 -20.88
CA LYS A 631 -25.67 -19.57 -22.00
C LYS A 631 -26.05 -18.96 -23.37
N THR A 632 -27.21 -18.30 -23.45
CA THR A 632 -27.68 -17.61 -24.66
C THR A 632 -26.73 -16.51 -25.15
N LEU A 633 -26.06 -15.81 -24.22
CA LEU A 633 -25.07 -14.78 -24.53
C LEU A 633 -23.79 -15.42 -25.08
N VAL A 634 -23.29 -16.46 -24.40
CA VAL A 634 -22.11 -17.24 -24.84
C VAL A 634 -22.35 -17.81 -26.25
N GLU A 635 -23.52 -18.40 -26.50
CA GLU A 635 -23.91 -18.87 -27.83
C GLU A 635 -24.03 -17.75 -28.88
N ASN A 636 -24.54 -16.57 -28.51
CA ASN A 636 -24.63 -15.44 -29.43
C ASN A 636 -23.26 -14.89 -29.81
N LEU A 637 -22.35 -14.78 -28.84
CA LEU A 637 -20.97 -14.34 -29.06
C LEU A 637 -20.17 -15.37 -29.89
N ASN A 638 -20.33 -16.68 -29.64
CA ASN A 638 -19.78 -17.73 -30.50
C ASN A 638 -20.32 -17.63 -31.95
N LYS A 639 -21.64 -17.40 -32.14
CA LYS A 639 -22.24 -17.18 -33.47
C LYS A 639 -21.74 -15.91 -34.18
N LYS A 640 -21.21 -14.93 -33.42
CA LYS A 640 -20.53 -13.73 -33.93
C LYS A 640 -19.03 -13.95 -34.23
N GLY A 641 -18.52 -15.17 -34.08
CA GLY A 641 -17.15 -15.54 -34.40
C GLY A 641 -16.13 -15.37 -33.26
N PHE A 642 -16.54 -14.98 -32.06
CA PHE A 642 -15.62 -14.90 -30.93
C PHE A 642 -15.22 -16.30 -30.45
N LYS A 643 -13.91 -16.55 -30.32
CA LYS A 643 -13.39 -17.73 -29.61
C LYS A 643 -13.53 -17.50 -28.12
N LEU A 644 -14.50 -18.15 -27.48
CA LEU A 644 -14.77 -18.01 -26.04
C LEU A 644 -14.09 -19.12 -25.22
N SER A 645 -13.42 -18.76 -24.13
CA SER A 645 -12.88 -19.70 -23.14
C SER A 645 -13.50 -19.46 -21.76
N LYS A 646 -14.07 -20.51 -21.17
CA LYS A 646 -14.57 -20.45 -19.79
C LYS A 646 -13.38 -20.46 -18.84
N ILE A 647 -13.41 -19.58 -17.85
CA ILE A 647 -12.42 -19.49 -16.77
C ILE A 647 -13.13 -19.69 -15.43
N ASP A 648 -12.59 -20.59 -14.61
CA ASP A 648 -13.00 -20.78 -13.22
C ASP A 648 -11.91 -20.19 -12.31
N TYR A 649 -11.72 -18.87 -12.39
CA TYR A 649 -10.87 -18.16 -11.42
C TYR A 649 -11.62 -17.97 -10.10
N SER A 650 -11.52 -18.96 -9.22
CA SER A 650 -11.16 -18.59 -7.86
C SER A 650 -9.73 -18.02 -7.89
N SER A 651 -9.53 -16.88 -7.22
CA SER A 651 -8.24 -16.26 -6.84
C SER A 651 -7.42 -15.35 -7.77
N SER A 652 -7.64 -15.19 -9.10
CA SER A 652 -6.75 -14.29 -9.88
C SER A 652 -6.99 -12.78 -9.65
N LEU A 653 -8.22 -12.26 -9.84
CA LEU A 653 -8.53 -10.82 -9.75
C LEU A 653 -9.56 -10.50 -8.67
N SER A 654 -9.20 -9.61 -7.74
CA SER A 654 -10.09 -8.98 -6.75
C SER A 654 -10.43 -7.54 -7.12
N LEU A 655 -11.67 -7.11 -6.88
CA LEU A 655 -12.08 -5.70 -6.87
C LEU A 655 -12.57 -5.31 -5.46
N ASN A 656 -12.01 -4.23 -4.91
CA ASN A 656 -12.47 -3.65 -3.65
C ASN A 656 -12.75 -2.14 -3.81
N GLY A 657 -13.72 -1.62 -3.04
CA GLY A 657 -14.16 -0.23 -3.18
C GLY A 657 -15.22 0.21 -2.18
N ILE A 658 -15.51 1.52 -2.19
CA ILE A 658 -16.44 2.22 -1.30
C ILE A 658 -17.35 3.14 -2.14
N LEU A 659 -18.63 2.80 -2.25
CA LEU A 659 -19.69 3.59 -2.88
C LEU A 659 -20.37 4.47 -1.82
N ARG A 660 -20.66 5.74 -2.15
CA ARG A 660 -21.59 6.56 -1.35
C ARG A 660 -23.02 6.36 -1.85
N GLU A 661 -23.87 5.87 -0.95
CA GLU A 661 -25.29 5.64 -1.15
C GLU A 661 -26.08 6.78 -0.49
N GLY A 662 -26.62 7.68 -1.33
CA GLY A 662 -27.27 8.92 -0.86
C GLY A 662 -26.31 9.82 -0.08
N ASP A 663 -26.81 10.52 0.94
CA ASP A 663 -26.01 11.46 1.72
C ASP A 663 -25.30 10.82 2.93
N ALA A 664 -25.82 9.71 3.45
CA ALA A 664 -25.51 9.24 4.81
C ALA A 664 -24.80 7.88 4.92
N THR A 665 -24.71 7.11 3.82
CA THR A 665 -24.20 5.73 3.87
C THR A 665 -22.98 5.55 2.96
N LEU A 666 -21.95 4.89 3.50
CA LEU A 666 -20.79 4.36 2.78
C LEU A 666 -20.94 2.84 2.69
N SER A 667 -21.11 2.34 1.46
CA SER A 667 -21.25 0.94 1.11
C SER A 667 -19.91 0.43 0.60
N ALA A 668 -19.16 -0.21 1.49
CA ALA A 668 -17.86 -0.79 1.19
C ALA A 668 -18.02 -2.26 0.78
N VAL A 669 -17.24 -2.71 -0.20
CA VAL A 669 -17.34 -4.04 -0.81
C VAL A 669 -15.94 -4.61 -1.06
N ASN A 670 -15.78 -5.90 -0.82
CA ASN A 670 -14.62 -6.68 -1.21
C ASN A 670 -15.07 -7.95 -1.96
N ASP A 671 -14.35 -8.31 -3.01
CA ASP A 671 -14.70 -9.39 -3.93
C ASP A 671 -14.79 -10.76 -3.25
N TYR A 672 -15.79 -11.57 -3.60
CA TYR A 672 -15.86 -12.97 -3.13
C TYR A 672 -14.80 -13.86 -3.77
N ARG A 673 -14.23 -13.44 -4.92
CA ARG A 673 -13.27 -14.25 -5.68
C ARG A 673 -11.93 -14.45 -4.96
N VAL A 674 -11.71 -13.73 -3.87
CA VAL A 674 -10.65 -14.02 -2.90
C VAL A 674 -11.28 -14.65 -1.66
N GLU A 675 -11.05 -15.94 -1.47
CA GLU A 675 -11.68 -16.76 -0.42
C GLU A 675 -11.19 -16.44 1.00
N ALA A 676 -10.15 -15.62 1.14
CA ALA A 676 -9.64 -15.17 2.44
C ALA A 676 -10.66 -14.26 3.17
N ASN A 677 -10.55 -14.21 4.51
CA ASN A 677 -11.37 -13.34 5.37
C ASN A 677 -11.16 -11.85 5.02
N ASN A 678 -12.00 -11.34 4.10
CA ASN A 678 -11.82 -10.06 3.44
C ASN A 678 -13.07 -9.19 3.60
N TYR A 679 -13.49 -8.90 4.83
CA TYR A 679 -14.61 -8.00 5.08
C TYR A 679 -14.18 -6.54 5.29
N PRO A 680 -14.91 -5.55 4.74
CA PRO A 680 -14.66 -4.13 5.01
C PRO A 680 -14.83 -3.75 6.49
N SER A 681 -14.17 -2.68 6.91
CA SER A 681 -14.26 -2.11 8.26
C SER A 681 -14.64 -0.62 8.25
N GLY A 682 -15.22 -0.11 9.33
CA GLY A 682 -15.68 1.28 9.40
C GLY A 682 -16.56 1.56 10.61
N TYR A 683 -17.19 2.75 10.65
CA TYR A 683 -18.14 3.19 11.70
C TYR A 683 -19.06 4.34 11.22
#